data_AF-A0A5J5SS21-F1
#
_entry.id   AF-A0A5J5SS21-F1
#
_cell.length_a   1.000
_cell.length_b   1.000
_cell.length_c   1.000
_cell.angle_alpha   90.00
_cell.angle_beta   90.00
_cell.angle_gamma   90.00
#
_symmetry.space_group_name_H-M   'P 1'
#
loop_
_entity.id
_entity.type
_entity.pdbx_description
1 polymer ?
#
loop_
_entity_poly.entity_id
_entity_poly.type
_entity_poly.pdbx_seq_one_letter_code
_entity_poly.pdbx_strand_id
1 'polypeptide(L)'
;MQHKKSVMRNKFASLLVLSLVTVVLSITDPGDLDVLMQFRDGLENPELLKWPENGGDPCGPPSWNHVFCAESRVTQIQAQGMGLKGSLPQNLNKLTMLNNIGLQRNQLNGKLPSFSGLSNLQYAYLDYNNFDSIPADFFDGLDDLEALALDHNNFNATTGWSIPKALQNSAQLTNFSCMSCNLIGSLPDFLGSMPSLTNLKLSDNKLSGEIPNTFNGSVLQMLWLNGNQFTGLIDVVATMESLTVLWLHGNLFSGPIPDNIGNLTLLQDLNLNTNNLVGLIPNSLANMKLDTIDLNNNQFMGPIPMFKASNVTCASNKFCKASQGLPCSPEVMALLRFLREVNYPSRLVSSWTDNEPCNWVGIRCNGEKVSIINLPHYNLSGTLSPSVANLDSLSQIRLQSNNLSGPVPDNWTSLKSLETLDLSGNNISGPLPKFGSTVKLLIADNPLLNGDKKAPSTGDNAPSRSLGFPTNSRSTSSKGSGSSPTDSSVESTEPKGSKQSIFVSIVVPVASFVVLAFLVVPLSIYCCKKRQDSKLAPSLVIHPRDLSDSDNAVKVVVVSNTKGSTSALTGSGSASRNSSNIGESHIIEAGNLVISVQVLRNVTKNFAPENELGRGGFGVVYKGELDDGTQIAVKRMEAGVITSKALDEFQSEIAVLSKVRHRHLVSLLGYSIEGNERILVYEYMTQGALSQHLFHWKSLKLEPLSWKRRLNIALDVARGMEYLHTLAHQSFIHRDLKSSNILLGDDFRAKVADFGLVKLAPDGEKSVVTRLAGTFGYLAPEYAVTGKITTKADVFSFGVVLMELLTGLMALDDGRPEETQYLAAWFWNIKSDKEKLRAAIDPTLDIKDETFESISIIAELAGHCTAREPNQRPDMGHAVNVLAPLVEKWKPLDDDSDEYCGIDYSLPLNQMVKGWQEAEGKEFSYMDLEDSKGSIPARPTGFADPFTSADGR
;
A
#
# COMPACT_ATOMS: atom_id res chain seq x y z
N MET A 1 103.47 -5.81 -1.22
CA MET A 1 102.03 -5.47 -1.08
C MET A 1 101.21 -6.22 -2.12
N GLN A 2 101.00 -7.51 -1.87
CA GLN A 2 100.08 -8.39 -2.60
C GLN A 2 99.64 -9.45 -1.58
N HIS A 3 98.75 -9.07 -0.66
CA HIS A 3 97.98 -9.98 0.20
C HIS A 3 97.05 -9.13 1.07
N LYS A 4 95.81 -8.93 0.59
CA LYS A 4 94.57 -8.68 1.35
C LYS A 4 93.47 -8.22 0.39
N LYS A 5 93.05 -9.11 -0.51
CA LYS A 5 91.84 -8.91 -1.34
C LYS A 5 90.99 -10.17 -1.49
N SER A 6 91.09 -11.14 -0.56
CA SER A 6 90.41 -12.44 -0.71
C SER A 6 89.58 -12.94 0.49
N VAL A 7 89.38 -12.16 1.56
CA VAL A 7 88.62 -12.65 2.75
C VAL A 7 87.39 -11.80 3.11
N MET A 8 87.14 -10.67 2.45
CA MET A 8 85.95 -9.84 2.71
C MET A 8 84.84 -9.91 1.65
N ARG A 9 84.93 -10.85 0.69
CA ARG A 9 83.89 -11.05 -0.34
C ARG A 9 83.06 -12.33 -0.19
N ASN A 10 83.25 -13.10 0.89
CA ASN A 10 82.47 -14.33 1.15
C ASN A 10 81.64 -14.31 2.45
N LYS A 11 81.68 -13.22 3.24
CA LYS A 11 80.77 -13.06 4.41
C LYS A 11 79.61 -12.09 4.18
N PHE A 12 79.68 -11.24 3.15
CA PHE A 12 78.55 -10.37 2.77
C PHE A 12 77.56 -11.07 1.82
N ALA A 13 78.04 -12.02 1.00
CA ALA A 13 77.16 -12.79 0.11
C ALA A 13 76.28 -13.81 0.85
N SER A 14 76.71 -14.29 2.02
CA SER A 14 75.92 -15.26 2.81
C SER A 14 74.89 -14.61 3.74
N LEU A 15 75.01 -13.30 4.02
CA LEU A 15 74.03 -12.53 4.80
C LEU A 15 72.99 -11.83 3.92
N LEU A 16 73.31 -11.54 2.65
CA LEU A 16 72.34 -11.01 1.69
C LEU A 16 71.46 -12.10 1.04
N VAL A 17 71.84 -13.38 1.13
CA VAL A 17 71.02 -14.51 0.67
C VAL A 17 70.09 -15.03 1.78
N LEU A 18 70.29 -14.62 3.05
CA LEU A 18 69.36 -14.93 4.14
C LEU A 18 68.38 -13.78 4.49
N SER A 19 68.44 -12.63 3.81
CA SER A 19 67.49 -11.53 4.02
C SER A 19 66.52 -11.31 2.85
N LEU A 20 66.42 -12.28 1.94
CA LEU A 20 65.62 -12.17 0.71
C LEU A 20 64.55 -13.27 0.54
N VAL A 21 64.24 -14.02 1.60
CA VAL A 21 63.11 -14.95 1.63
C VAL A 21 62.33 -14.78 2.93
N THR A 22 61.66 -13.65 3.08
CA THR A 22 60.39 -13.52 3.80
C THR A 22 59.60 -12.35 3.22
N VAL A 23 59.46 -12.28 1.89
CA VAL A 23 58.17 -11.82 1.36
C VAL A 23 57.37 -13.11 1.33
N VAL A 24 56.64 -13.38 2.42
CA VAL A 24 55.56 -14.36 2.37
C VAL A 24 54.57 -13.76 1.38
N LEU A 25 54.68 -14.15 0.11
CA LEU A 25 53.59 -14.04 -0.84
C LEU A 25 52.55 -15.00 -0.28
N SER A 26 51.69 -14.51 0.61
CA SER A 26 50.53 -15.24 1.09
C SER A 26 49.56 -15.29 -0.07
N ILE A 27 49.76 -16.28 -0.95
CA ILE A 27 48.83 -16.66 -2.00
C ILE A 27 47.49 -16.87 -1.31
N THR A 28 46.45 -16.19 -1.79
CA THR A 28 45.07 -16.38 -1.30
C THR A 28 44.74 -17.86 -1.25
N ASP A 29 44.07 -18.29 -0.18
CA ASP A 29 43.62 -19.67 -0.05
C ASP A 29 42.88 -20.10 -1.33
N PRO A 30 43.25 -21.24 -1.94
CA PRO A 30 42.67 -21.66 -3.21
C PRO A 30 41.14 -21.82 -3.15
N GLY A 31 40.59 -22.17 -1.99
CA GLY A 31 39.15 -22.27 -1.78
C GLY A 31 38.46 -20.90 -1.75
N ASP A 32 39.06 -19.91 -1.09
CA ASP A 32 38.53 -18.55 -1.10
C ASP A 32 38.61 -17.92 -2.50
N LEU A 33 39.70 -18.16 -3.24
CA LEU A 33 39.84 -17.73 -4.64
C LEU A 33 38.77 -18.37 -5.54
N ASP A 34 38.50 -19.66 -5.40
CA ASP A 34 37.45 -20.37 -6.16
C ASP A 34 36.07 -19.74 -5.91
N VAL A 35 35.73 -19.42 -4.66
CA VAL A 35 34.46 -18.75 -4.34
C VAL A 35 34.38 -17.36 -4.96
N LEU A 36 35.45 -16.56 -4.91
CA LEU A 36 35.47 -15.23 -5.54
C LEU A 36 35.39 -15.31 -7.06
N MET A 37 36.03 -16.29 -7.69
CA MET A 37 35.90 -16.49 -9.14
C MET A 37 34.46 -16.87 -9.51
N GLN A 38 33.82 -17.78 -8.76
CA GLN A 38 32.40 -18.09 -8.96
C GLN A 38 31.47 -16.91 -8.68
N PHE A 39 31.81 -16.06 -7.70
CA PHE A 39 31.10 -14.80 -7.46
C PHE A 39 31.16 -13.93 -8.71
N ARG A 40 32.34 -13.71 -9.27
CA ARG A 40 32.54 -12.91 -10.48
C ARG A 40 31.80 -13.50 -11.67
N ASP A 41 31.96 -14.80 -11.90
CA ASP A 41 31.41 -15.48 -13.07
C ASP A 41 29.87 -15.63 -12.99
N GLY A 42 29.29 -15.53 -11.79
CA GLY A 42 27.83 -15.48 -11.58
C GLY A 42 27.17 -14.12 -11.83
N LEU A 43 27.96 -13.07 -12.04
CA LEU A 43 27.46 -11.73 -12.35
C LEU A 43 27.24 -11.54 -13.85
N GLU A 44 26.22 -10.76 -14.20
CA GLU A 44 25.97 -10.33 -15.59
C GLU A 44 26.89 -9.18 -16.01
N ASN A 45 27.40 -8.42 -15.04
CA ASN A 45 28.24 -7.23 -15.23
C ASN A 45 29.48 -7.23 -14.31
N PRO A 46 30.32 -8.30 -14.36
CA PRO A 46 31.49 -8.45 -13.49
C PRO A 46 32.57 -7.38 -13.69
N GLU A 47 32.59 -6.71 -14.85
CA GLU A 47 33.55 -5.66 -15.16
C GLU A 47 33.49 -4.46 -14.19
N LEU A 48 32.34 -4.26 -13.53
CA LEU A 48 32.16 -3.22 -12.52
C LEU A 48 33.05 -3.43 -11.29
N LEU A 49 33.37 -4.68 -10.96
CA LEU A 49 34.29 -5.04 -9.87
C LEU A 49 35.74 -4.65 -10.16
N LYS A 50 36.10 -4.50 -11.45
CA LYS A 50 37.48 -4.26 -11.91
C LYS A 50 38.47 -5.31 -11.39
N TRP A 51 38.03 -6.56 -11.30
CA TRP A 51 38.89 -7.69 -10.95
C TRP A 51 39.70 -8.16 -12.17
N PRO A 52 40.92 -8.69 -12.00
CA PRO A 52 41.73 -9.21 -13.10
C PRO A 52 41.03 -10.37 -13.84
N GLU A 53 40.95 -10.29 -15.18
CA GLU A 53 40.28 -11.31 -16.00
C GLU A 53 40.94 -12.69 -15.92
N ASN A 54 42.28 -12.73 -15.93
CA ASN A 54 43.09 -13.95 -16.05
C ASN A 54 43.32 -14.73 -14.75
N GLY A 55 42.61 -14.39 -13.66
CA GLY A 55 42.96 -14.87 -12.33
C GLY A 55 44.22 -14.17 -11.82
N GLY A 56 44.14 -13.68 -10.59
CA GLY A 56 45.22 -13.03 -9.87
C GLY A 56 45.17 -13.47 -8.42
N ASP A 57 45.93 -12.82 -7.55
CA ASP A 57 45.89 -13.08 -6.11
C ASP A 57 44.97 -12.05 -5.43
N PRO A 58 43.74 -12.41 -4.99
CA PRO A 58 42.81 -11.48 -4.34
C PRO A 58 43.43 -10.72 -3.15
N CYS A 59 44.24 -11.40 -2.37
CA CYS A 59 44.94 -10.89 -1.20
C CYS A 59 46.36 -10.38 -1.51
N GLY A 60 46.89 -10.64 -2.71
CA GLY A 60 48.24 -10.26 -3.11
C GLY A 60 48.33 -8.80 -3.55
N PRO A 61 49.52 -8.18 -3.62
CA PRO A 61 49.66 -6.78 -4.03
C PRO A 61 49.64 -6.61 -5.56
N PRO A 62 48.75 -5.79 -6.15
CA PRO A 62 47.63 -5.07 -5.51
C PRO A 62 46.42 -5.98 -5.27
N SER A 63 45.78 -5.82 -4.11
CA SER A 63 44.61 -6.64 -3.75
C SER A 63 43.44 -6.32 -4.67
N TRP A 64 42.52 -7.27 -4.81
CA TRP A 64 41.32 -7.02 -5.60
C TRP A 64 40.49 -5.91 -4.97
N ASN A 65 39.96 -5.02 -5.79
CA ASN A 65 39.08 -3.95 -5.31
C ASN A 65 37.90 -4.59 -4.57
N HIS A 66 37.47 -3.96 -3.48
CA HIS A 66 36.33 -4.41 -2.67
C HIS A 66 36.53 -5.75 -1.93
N VAL A 67 37.71 -6.37 -2.01
CA VAL A 67 38.05 -7.59 -1.27
C VAL A 67 39.12 -7.24 -0.23
N PHE A 68 38.92 -7.71 1.00
CA PHE A 68 39.88 -7.54 2.09
C PHE A 68 40.23 -8.89 2.67
N CYS A 69 41.49 -9.04 3.04
CA CYS A 69 42.03 -10.28 3.54
C CYS A 69 42.80 -10.09 4.85
N ALA A 70 42.82 -11.13 5.66
CA ALA A 70 43.80 -11.32 6.73
C ALA A 70 44.72 -12.47 6.33
N GLU A 71 46.01 -12.17 6.18
CA GLU A 71 47.00 -13.12 5.65
C GLU A 71 46.58 -13.65 4.26
N SER A 72 46.25 -14.95 4.15
CA SER A 72 45.80 -15.59 2.91
C SER A 72 44.28 -15.80 2.84
N ARG A 73 43.51 -15.35 3.83
CA ARG A 73 42.06 -15.63 3.93
C ARG A 73 41.23 -14.38 3.68
N VAL A 74 40.17 -14.51 2.92
CA VAL A 74 39.21 -13.42 2.66
C VAL A 74 38.39 -13.18 3.91
N THR A 75 38.42 -11.94 4.40
CA THR A 75 37.68 -11.51 5.59
C THR A 75 36.53 -10.58 5.26
N GLN A 76 36.59 -9.85 4.14
CA GLN A 76 35.50 -8.96 3.75
C GLN A 76 35.29 -8.86 2.23
N ILE A 77 34.03 -8.68 1.85
CA ILE A 77 33.60 -8.32 0.49
C ILE A 77 32.70 -7.08 0.60
N GLN A 78 33.09 -5.95 -0.01
CA GLN A 78 32.44 -4.63 0.16
C GLN A 78 32.13 -3.96 -1.18
N ALA A 79 31.10 -4.45 -1.86
CA ALA A 79 30.69 -4.03 -3.20
C ALA A 79 29.32 -3.33 -3.21
N GLN A 80 29.08 -2.44 -2.25
CA GLN A 80 27.84 -1.69 -2.12
C GLN A 80 27.60 -0.72 -3.30
N GLY A 81 26.36 -0.62 -3.78
CA GLY A 81 25.94 0.52 -4.62
C GLY A 81 26.55 0.56 -6.01
N MET A 82 27.10 -0.56 -6.49
CA MET A 82 27.82 -0.63 -7.76
C MET A 82 26.89 -0.92 -8.95
N GLY A 83 25.65 -1.35 -8.69
CA GLY A 83 24.70 -1.78 -9.71
C GLY A 83 24.95 -3.21 -10.22
N LEU A 84 25.57 -4.07 -9.39
CA LEU A 84 25.84 -5.47 -9.74
C LEU A 84 24.53 -6.24 -10.01
N LYS A 85 24.51 -7.07 -11.04
CA LYS A 85 23.40 -7.91 -11.47
C LYS A 85 23.86 -9.37 -11.56
N GLY A 86 22.93 -10.29 -11.37
CA GLY A 86 23.19 -11.74 -11.38
C GLY A 86 23.12 -12.35 -9.98
N SER A 87 23.51 -13.62 -9.88
CA SER A 87 23.29 -14.43 -8.68
C SER A 87 24.55 -14.59 -7.83
N LEU A 88 24.35 -14.79 -6.53
CA LEU A 88 25.44 -15.14 -5.61
C LEU A 88 25.81 -16.64 -5.69
N PRO A 89 27.10 -16.97 -5.51
CA PRO A 89 27.57 -18.35 -5.60
C PRO A 89 27.11 -19.14 -4.37
N GLN A 90 26.62 -20.37 -4.58
CA GLN A 90 25.98 -21.16 -3.52
C GLN A 90 26.96 -21.70 -2.46
N ASN A 91 28.26 -21.69 -2.75
CA ASN A 91 29.35 -22.10 -1.85
C ASN A 91 29.94 -20.92 -1.04
N LEU A 92 29.24 -19.80 -0.91
CA LEU A 92 29.75 -18.61 -0.20
C LEU A 92 30.11 -18.88 1.27
N ASN A 93 29.44 -19.85 1.92
CA ASN A 93 29.78 -20.31 3.27
C ASN A 93 31.17 -20.95 3.41
N LYS A 94 31.87 -21.24 2.31
CA LYS A 94 33.26 -21.72 2.38
C LYS A 94 34.26 -20.63 2.77
N LEU A 95 33.87 -19.36 2.71
CA LEU A 95 34.68 -18.23 3.19
C LEU A 95 34.67 -18.17 4.72
N THR A 96 35.23 -19.19 5.39
CA THR A 96 35.10 -19.38 6.83
C THR A 96 35.66 -18.26 7.70
N MET A 97 36.45 -17.34 7.13
CA MET A 97 37.02 -16.19 7.82
C MET A 97 36.30 -14.88 7.51
N LEU A 98 35.22 -14.93 6.72
CA LEU A 98 34.40 -13.79 6.38
C LEU A 98 33.76 -13.21 7.65
N ASN A 99 34.10 -11.96 7.96
CA ASN A 99 33.53 -11.21 9.07
C ASN A 99 32.58 -10.10 8.61
N ASN A 100 32.69 -9.64 7.37
CA ASN A 100 31.85 -8.56 6.85
C ASN A 100 31.53 -8.73 5.36
N ILE A 101 30.25 -8.82 5.02
CA ILE A 101 29.76 -8.81 3.65
C ILE A 101 28.81 -7.63 3.43
N GLY A 102 29.21 -6.73 2.53
CA GLY A 102 28.45 -5.55 2.12
C GLY A 102 28.15 -5.60 0.63
N LEU A 103 26.95 -6.02 0.27
CA LEU A 103 26.46 -6.15 -1.11
C LEU A 103 25.17 -5.37 -1.35
N GLN A 104 24.83 -4.49 -0.43
CA GLN A 104 23.58 -3.75 -0.44
C GLN A 104 23.49 -2.72 -1.57
N ARG A 105 22.26 -2.33 -1.93
CA ARG A 105 21.95 -1.34 -2.98
C ARG A 105 22.50 -1.75 -4.35
N ASN A 106 22.33 -3.01 -4.73
CA ASN A 106 22.64 -3.53 -6.06
C ASN A 106 21.36 -4.07 -6.72
N GLN A 107 21.51 -4.88 -7.77
CA GLN A 107 20.44 -5.56 -8.49
C GLN A 107 20.70 -7.09 -8.49
N LEU A 108 21.33 -7.60 -7.42
CA LEU A 108 21.65 -9.02 -7.28
C LEU A 108 20.35 -9.80 -7.11
N ASN A 109 20.24 -10.94 -7.78
CA ASN A 109 18.99 -11.70 -7.88
C ASN A 109 19.20 -13.19 -7.57
N GLY A 110 18.12 -13.96 -7.65
CA GLY A 110 18.14 -15.39 -7.35
C GLY A 110 18.09 -15.68 -5.85
N LYS A 111 18.42 -16.91 -5.48
CA LYS A 111 18.39 -17.35 -4.08
C LYS A 111 19.63 -16.86 -3.33
N LEU A 112 19.44 -16.41 -2.09
CA LEU A 112 20.57 -16.22 -1.19
C LEU A 112 21.31 -17.56 -1.01
N PRO A 113 22.65 -17.56 -0.98
CA PRO A 113 23.42 -18.74 -0.66
C PRO A 113 23.30 -19.05 0.83
N SER A 114 23.59 -20.29 1.22
CA SER A 114 23.67 -20.63 2.64
C SER A 114 24.85 -19.88 3.27
N PHE A 115 24.62 -19.31 4.46
CA PHE A 115 25.66 -18.77 5.34
C PHE A 115 25.97 -19.70 6.50
N SER A 116 25.47 -20.95 6.44
CA SER A 116 25.63 -21.91 7.53
C SER A 116 27.10 -22.13 7.88
N GLY A 117 27.43 -22.02 9.16
CA GLY A 117 28.77 -22.24 9.72
C GLY A 117 29.74 -21.06 9.59
N LEU A 118 29.31 -19.89 9.11
CA LEU A 118 30.11 -18.67 9.11
C LEU A 118 30.17 -18.04 10.50
N SER A 119 30.81 -18.73 11.45
CA SER A 119 30.84 -18.34 12.88
C SER A 119 31.44 -16.95 13.12
N ASN A 120 32.34 -16.49 12.25
CA ASN A 120 33.05 -15.22 12.38
C ASN A 120 32.31 -14.04 11.72
N LEU A 121 31.16 -14.29 11.07
CA LEU A 121 30.42 -13.28 10.34
C LEU A 121 29.74 -12.32 11.33
N GLN A 122 30.21 -11.08 11.37
CA GLN A 122 29.70 -10.02 12.24
C GLN A 122 28.69 -9.13 11.53
N TYR A 123 28.93 -8.81 10.25
CA TYR A 123 28.11 -7.88 9.50
C TYR A 123 27.68 -8.46 8.16
N ALA A 124 26.37 -8.47 7.91
CA ALA A 124 25.79 -8.87 6.64
C ALA A 124 24.78 -7.82 6.15
N TYR A 125 25.19 -7.03 5.16
CA TYR A 125 24.36 -6.03 4.49
C TYR A 125 24.02 -6.51 3.09
N LEU A 126 22.79 -7.02 2.94
CA LEU A 126 22.27 -7.60 1.71
C LEU A 126 21.00 -6.87 1.24
N ASP A 127 20.67 -5.75 1.89
CA ASP A 127 19.49 -4.92 1.64
C ASP A 127 19.48 -4.25 0.26
N TYR A 128 18.29 -3.88 -0.23
CA TYR A 128 18.06 -3.25 -1.52
C TYR A 128 18.71 -4.03 -2.68
N ASN A 129 18.24 -5.27 -2.86
CA ASN A 129 18.59 -6.16 -3.96
C ASN A 129 17.31 -6.82 -4.50
N ASN A 130 17.44 -7.84 -5.32
CA ASN A 130 16.35 -8.59 -5.96
C ASN A 130 16.39 -10.08 -5.55
N PHE A 131 16.77 -10.42 -4.31
CA PHE A 131 16.83 -11.81 -3.87
C PHE A 131 15.43 -12.42 -3.71
N ASP A 132 15.27 -13.66 -4.22
CA ASP A 132 13.97 -14.33 -4.34
C ASP A 132 13.63 -15.21 -3.13
N SER A 133 14.64 -15.79 -2.46
CA SER A 133 14.43 -16.69 -1.32
C SER A 133 15.65 -16.75 -0.41
N ILE A 134 15.41 -17.14 0.83
CA ILE A 134 16.42 -17.41 1.85
C ILE A 134 16.43 -18.91 2.17
N PRO A 135 17.59 -19.59 2.18
CA PRO A 135 17.66 -21.01 2.49
C PRO A 135 17.40 -21.26 3.99
N ALA A 136 16.87 -22.43 4.33
CA ALA A 136 16.41 -22.73 5.69
C ALA A 136 17.54 -22.76 6.73
N ASP A 137 18.75 -23.13 6.30
CA ASP A 137 19.98 -23.24 7.09
C ASP A 137 20.78 -21.92 7.14
N PHE A 138 20.27 -20.84 6.53
CA PHE A 138 20.99 -19.57 6.41
C PHE A 138 21.54 -19.05 7.74
N PHE A 139 20.78 -19.21 8.82
CA PHE A 139 21.10 -18.68 10.15
C PHE A 139 21.90 -19.66 11.03
N ASP A 140 22.14 -20.88 10.56
CA ASP A 140 22.75 -21.92 11.37
C ASP A 140 24.24 -21.64 11.61
N GLY A 141 24.66 -21.46 12.86
CA GLY A 141 26.06 -21.23 13.23
C GLY A 141 26.58 -19.81 12.95
N LEU A 142 25.70 -18.81 12.91
CA LEU A 142 26.05 -17.38 12.84
C LEU A 142 26.23 -16.77 14.24
N ASP A 143 27.20 -17.29 14.99
CA ASP A 143 27.33 -17.04 16.44
C ASP A 143 27.84 -15.62 16.78
N ASP A 144 28.68 -15.03 15.93
CA ASP A 144 29.23 -13.66 16.11
C ASP A 144 28.46 -12.56 15.38
N LEU A 145 27.27 -12.86 14.83
CA LEU A 145 26.51 -11.89 14.05
C LEU A 145 26.05 -10.70 14.90
N GLU A 146 26.50 -9.50 14.53
CA GLU A 146 26.20 -8.22 15.20
C GLU A 146 25.16 -7.39 14.43
N ALA A 147 25.20 -7.40 13.10
CA ALA A 147 24.22 -6.71 12.27
C ALA A 147 23.83 -7.51 11.03
N LEU A 148 22.51 -7.56 10.78
CA LEU A 148 21.92 -8.17 9.59
C LEU A 148 20.89 -7.22 8.98
N ALA A 149 21.12 -6.83 7.74
CA ALA A 149 20.20 -6.03 6.95
C ALA A 149 19.80 -6.79 5.68
N LEU A 150 18.49 -7.03 5.54
CA LEU A 150 17.89 -7.78 4.44
C LEU A 150 16.84 -6.95 3.69
N ASP A 151 16.65 -5.69 4.06
CA ASP A 151 15.55 -4.82 3.62
C ASP A 151 15.34 -4.85 2.10
N HIS A 152 14.09 -4.67 1.67
CA HIS A 152 13.74 -4.55 0.25
C HIS A 152 14.24 -5.72 -0.61
N ASN A 153 14.07 -6.94 -0.11
CA ASN A 153 14.18 -8.17 -0.89
C ASN A 153 12.87 -8.94 -0.75
N ASN A 154 12.15 -9.17 -1.86
CA ASN A 154 10.80 -9.75 -1.83
C ASN A 154 10.83 -11.29 -1.66
N PHE A 155 11.39 -11.76 -0.55
CA PHE A 155 11.60 -13.17 -0.28
C PHE A 155 10.30 -13.97 -0.35
N ASN A 156 10.37 -15.10 -1.04
CA ASN A 156 9.26 -16.02 -1.23
C ASN A 156 7.98 -15.28 -1.64
N ALA A 157 8.06 -14.37 -2.62
CA ALA A 157 7.02 -13.41 -3.01
C ALA A 157 5.58 -13.93 -2.95
N THR A 158 5.34 -15.19 -3.36
CA THR A 158 4.02 -15.83 -3.38
C THR A 158 3.54 -16.37 -2.03
N THR A 159 4.44 -16.85 -1.17
CA THR A 159 4.11 -17.58 0.07
C THR A 159 4.47 -16.82 1.33
N GLY A 160 5.35 -15.83 1.23
CA GLY A 160 6.00 -15.22 2.38
C GLY A 160 7.04 -16.13 3.01
N TRP A 161 7.77 -15.57 3.97
CA TRP A 161 8.67 -16.34 4.82
C TRP A 161 8.56 -15.87 6.26
N SER A 162 8.99 -16.71 7.20
CA SER A 162 8.97 -16.43 8.63
C SER A 162 10.39 -16.46 9.17
N ILE A 163 10.71 -15.58 10.12
CA ILE A 163 12.02 -15.54 10.79
C ILE A 163 12.28 -16.87 11.51
N PRO A 164 13.29 -17.65 11.12
CA PRO A 164 13.60 -18.94 11.73
C PRO A 164 14.10 -18.79 13.17
N LYS A 165 13.80 -19.79 14.00
CA LYS A 165 14.28 -19.86 15.38
C LYS A 165 15.81 -19.90 15.51
N ALA A 166 16.51 -20.38 14.49
CA ALA A 166 17.97 -20.44 14.47
C ALA A 166 18.65 -19.09 14.71
N LEU A 167 18.01 -17.97 14.34
CA LEU A 167 18.51 -16.61 14.60
C LEU A 167 18.70 -16.31 16.10
N GLN A 168 18.02 -17.05 16.99
CA GLN A 168 18.19 -16.95 18.44
C GLN A 168 19.64 -17.23 18.89
N ASN A 169 20.41 -17.98 18.11
CA ASN A 169 21.80 -18.33 18.45
C ASN A 169 22.75 -17.12 18.32
N SER A 170 22.40 -16.13 17.51
CA SER A 170 23.17 -14.88 17.32
C SER A 170 22.97 -13.92 18.50
N ALA A 171 23.44 -14.30 19.69
CA ALA A 171 23.22 -13.53 20.93
C ALA A 171 23.86 -12.13 20.93
N GLN A 172 24.82 -11.88 20.03
CA GLN A 172 25.51 -10.61 19.83
C GLN A 172 24.76 -9.66 18.88
N LEU A 173 23.67 -10.12 18.25
CA LEU A 173 22.93 -9.34 17.26
C LEU A 173 22.37 -8.07 17.90
N THR A 174 22.86 -6.93 17.44
CA THR A 174 22.46 -5.60 17.90
C THR A 174 21.45 -4.96 16.95
N ASN A 175 21.57 -5.23 15.66
CA ASN A 175 20.77 -4.63 14.61
C ASN A 175 20.21 -5.69 13.67
N PHE A 176 18.89 -5.84 13.67
CA PHE A 176 18.18 -6.69 12.73
C PHE A 176 17.17 -5.87 11.93
N SER A 177 17.40 -5.79 10.62
CA SER A 177 16.56 -5.05 9.69
C SER A 177 16.06 -5.95 8.56
N CYS A 178 14.74 -6.01 8.42
CA CYS A 178 14.05 -6.82 7.43
C CYS A 178 12.75 -6.12 7.00
N MET A 179 12.87 -4.88 6.54
CA MET A 179 11.75 -4.06 6.05
C MET A 179 11.36 -4.44 4.63
N SER A 180 10.07 -4.43 4.28
CA SER A 180 9.60 -4.73 2.91
C SER A 180 10.13 -6.07 2.38
N CYS A 181 10.10 -7.11 3.22
CA CYS A 181 10.71 -8.42 2.95
C CYS A 181 9.70 -9.56 2.79
N ASN A 182 8.40 -9.24 2.72
CA ASN A 182 7.30 -10.22 2.65
C ASN A 182 7.29 -11.20 3.83
N LEU A 183 7.69 -10.73 5.02
CA LEU A 183 7.61 -11.50 6.26
C LEU A 183 6.16 -11.78 6.65
N ILE A 184 5.88 -13.02 7.05
CA ILE A 184 4.55 -13.48 7.50
C ILE A 184 4.64 -14.13 8.90
N GLY A 185 3.48 -14.39 9.51
CA GLY A 185 3.38 -15.04 10.81
C GLY A 185 3.34 -14.03 11.96
N SER A 186 3.56 -14.51 13.19
CA SER A 186 3.64 -13.68 14.38
C SER A 186 5.07 -13.18 14.63
N LEU A 187 5.20 -12.07 15.37
CA LEU A 187 6.50 -11.62 15.86
C LEU A 187 7.09 -12.70 16.79
N PRO A 188 8.28 -13.25 16.49
CA PRO A 188 8.83 -14.34 17.31
C PRO A 188 9.21 -13.89 18.73
N ASP A 189 8.75 -14.64 19.72
CA ASP A 189 8.98 -14.37 21.15
C ASP A 189 10.47 -14.22 21.52
N PHE A 190 11.34 -15.00 20.88
CA PHE A 190 12.77 -15.02 21.21
C PHE A 190 13.45 -13.67 20.95
N LEU A 191 12.97 -12.87 20.00
CA LEU A 191 13.52 -11.54 19.70
C LEU A 191 13.40 -10.60 20.91
N GLY A 192 12.33 -10.73 21.69
CA GLY A 192 12.14 -9.94 22.92
C GLY A 192 13.15 -10.28 24.01
N SER A 193 13.72 -11.50 23.98
CA SER A 193 14.67 -12.01 24.97
C SER A 193 16.14 -11.93 24.52
N MET A 194 16.42 -11.40 23.32
CA MET A 194 17.80 -11.26 22.85
C MET A 194 18.52 -10.15 23.63
N PRO A 195 19.66 -10.45 24.29
CA PRO A 195 20.25 -9.54 25.27
C PRO A 195 20.94 -8.32 24.66
N SER A 196 21.38 -8.42 23.40
CA SER A 196 22.14 -7.38 22.71
C SER A 196 21.29 -6.60 21.70
N LEU A 197 20.06 -7.06 21.42
CA LEU A 197 19.23 -6.52 20.35
C LEU A 197 18.70 -5.14 20.74
N THR A 198 19.20 -4.11 20.06
CA THR A 198 18.87 -2.71 20.32
C THR A 198 18.05 -2.09 19.18
N ASN A 199 18.20 -2.59 17.96
CA ASN A 199 17.49 -2.09 16.78
C ASN A 199 16.77 -3.24 16.08
N LEU A 200 15.44 -3.17 16.08
CA LEU A 200 14.58 -4.12 15.40
C LEU A 200 13.67 -3.40 14.41
N LYS A 201 13.89 -3.64 13.12
CA LYS A 201 13.17 -2.99 12.02
C LYS A 201 12.49 -4.01 11.13
N LEU A 202 11.18 -4.14 11.25
CA LEU A 202 10.36 -5.12 10.53
C LEU A 202 9.18 -4.46 9.79
N SER A 203 9.33 -3.19 9.44
CA SER A 203 8.30 -2.38 8.79
C SER A 203 7.85 -2.95 7.44
N ASP A 204 6.60 -2.63 7.07
CA ASP A 204 6.04 -2.89 5.74
C ASP A 204 6.10 -4.38 5.35
N ASN A 205 5.63 -5.24 6.26
CA ASN A 205 5.52 -6.69 6.08
C ASN A 205 4.07 -7.17 6.31
N LYS A 206 3.87 -8.48 6.41
CA LYS A 206 2.57 -9.13 6.67
C LYS A 206 2.57 -9.82 8.03
N LEU A 207 3.33 -9.29 9.01
CA LEU A 207 3.34 -9.82 10.37
C LEU A 207 1.99 -9.53 11.05
N SER A 208 1.53 -10.46 11.87
CA SER A 208 0.21 -10.42 12.53
C SER A 208 0.31 -10.88 13.99
N GLY A 209 -0.82 -10.89 14.70
CA GLY A 209 -0.86 -11.23 16.13
C GLY A 209 -0.53 -10.03 17.02
N GLU A 210 -0.13 -10.27 18.27
CA GLU A 210 0.20 -9.24 19.26
C GLU A 210 1.71 -9.08 19.40
N ILE A 211 2.17 -8.03 20.08
CA ILE A 211 3.56 -7.94 20.54
C ILE A 211 3.72 -8.87 21.75
N PRO A 212 4.56 -9.93 21.68
CA PRO A 212 4.64 -10.92 22.74
C PRO A 212 5.12 -10.35 24.08
N ASN A 213 4.62 -10.89 25.20
CA ASN A 213 5.04 -10.45 26.54
C ASN A 213 6.53 -10.71 26.86
N THR A 214 7.23 -11.52 26.07
CA THR A 214 8.68 -11.73 26.20
C THR A 214 9.50 -10.48 25.89
N PHE A 215 8.89 -9.48 25.25
CA PHE A 215 9.45 -8.16 25.02
C PHE A 215 9.42 -7.24 26.26
N ASN A 216 8.83 -7.70 27.36
CA ASN A 216 8.79 -6.96 28.62
C ASN A 216 10.21 -6.65 29.13
N GLY A 217 10.52 -5.38 29.35
CA GLY A 217 11.83 -4.93 29.82
C GLY A 217 12.96 -5.09 28.80
N SER A 218 12.63 -5.29 27.52
CA SER A 218 13.63 -5.39 26.45
C SER A 218 14.51 -4.14 26.37
N VAL A 219 15.78 -4.32 26.00
CA VAL A 219 16.80 -3.26 25.85
C VAL A 219 16.72 -2.54 24.49
N LEU A 220 15.66 -2.79 23.72
CA LEU A 220 15.42 -2.14 22.44
C LEU A 220 15.43 -0.61 22.59
N GLN A 221 16.16 0.03 21.68
CA GLN A 221 16.21 1.47 21.49
C GLN A 221 15.32 1.88 20.31
N MET A 222 15.31 1.08 19.25
CA MET A 222 14.53 1.33 18.05
C MET A 222 13.64 0.14 17.73
N LEU A 223 12.34 0.37 17.71
CA LEU A 223 11.34 -0.63 17.34
C LEU A 223 10.44 -0.09 16.23
N TRP A 224 10.64 -0.61 15.02
CA TRP A 224 9.81 -0.30 13.85
C TRP A 224 9.00 -1.52 13.45
N LEU A 225 7.70 -1.47 13.73
CA LEU A 225 6.72 -2.50 13.37
C LEU A 225 5.60 -1.94 12.48
N ASN A 226 5.77 -0.73 11.96
CA ASN A 226 4.76 -0.04 11.16
C ASN A 226 4.43 -0.78 9.85
N GLY A 227 3.24 -0.56 9.30
CA GLY A 227 2.84 -1.14 8.01
C GLY A 227 2.67 -2.67 8.03
N ASN A 228 2.17 -3.22 9.14
CA ASN A 228 1.93 -4.65 9.34
C ASN A 228 0.44 -4.90 9.69
N GLN A 229 0.12 -6.09 10.19
CA GLN A 229 -1.23 -6.51 10.61
C GLN A 229 -1.28 -6.82 12.13
N PHE A 230 -0.45 -6.14 12.94
CA PHE A 230 -0.44 -6.35 14.39
C PHE A 230 -1.75 -5.89 15.04
N THR A 231 -2.17 -6.63 16.05
CA THR A 231 -3.42 -6.47 16.83
C THR A 231 -3.09 -6.44 18.33
N GLY A 232 -4.12 -6.36 19.17
CA GLY A 232 -3.96 -6.40 20.63
C GLY A 232 -3.58 -5.06 21.25
N LEU A 233 -3.16 -5.11 22.51
CA LEU A 233 -2.75 -3.96 23.31
C LEU A 233 -1.27 -3.62 23.10
N ILE A 234 -0.89 -2.38 23.41
CA ILE A 234 0.52 -1.94 23.34
C ILE A 234 1.21 -1.87 24.71
N ASP A 235 0.59 -2.40 25.77
CA ASP A 235 1.07 -2.26 27.16
C ASP A 235 2.52 -2.69 27.37
N VAL A 236 2.95 -3.75 26.68
CA VAL A 236 4.32 -4.29 26.78
C VAL A 236 5.37 -3.26 26.37
N VAL A 237 5.09 -2.35 25.42
CA VAL A 237 6.08 -1.37 24.96
C VAL A 237 6.38 -0.32 26.03
N ALA A 238 5.44 -0.06 26.95
CA ALA A 238 5.63 0.87 28.06
C ALA A 238 6.57 0.32 29.16
N THR A 239 7.09 -0.90 29.00
CA THR A 239 8.11 -1.52 29.87
C THR A 239 9.52 -1.42 29.30
N MET A 240 9.67 -1.03 28.02
CA MET A 240 10.96 -0.97 27.31
C MET A 240 11.63 0.39 27.51
N GLU A 241 12.10 0.68 28.72
CA GLU A 241 12.60 2.02 29.12
C GLU A 241 13.78 2.55 28.29
N SER A 242 14.44 1.68 27.51
CA SER A 242 15.55 2.04 26.61
C SER A 242 15.10 2.62 25.27
N LEU A 243 13.79 2.57 24.93
CA LEU A 243 13.28 3.03 23.64
C LEU A 243 13.54 4.52 23.42
N THR A 244 14.13 4.84 22.27
CA THR A 244 14.28 6.19 21.71
C THR A 244 13.33 6.44 20.55
N VAL A 245 13.01 5.40 19.76
CA VAL A 245 12.10 5.48 18.60
C VAL A 245 11.12 4.31 18.62
N LEU A 246 9.82 4.61 18.58
CA LEU A 246 8.75 3.63 18.55
C LEU A 246 7.76 3.93 17.42
N TRP A 247 7.80 3.11 16.36
CA TRP A 247 6.90 3.23 15.21
C TRP A 247 5.99 2.01 15.11
N LEU A 248 4.72 2.22 15.45
CA LEU A 248 3.67 1.19 15.41
C LEU A 248 2.55 1.54 14.41
N HIS A 249 2.73 2.60 13.62
CA HIS A 249 1.69 3.13 12.75
C HIS A 249 1.29 2.18 11.61
N GLY A 250 0.07 2.31 11.07
CA GLY A 250 -0.40 1.47 9.97
C GLY A 250 -0.54 0.00 10.38
N ASN A 251 -1.12 -0.24 11.56
CA ASN A 251 -1.43 -1.57 12.10
C ASN A 251 -2.91 -1.61 12.55
N LEU A 252 -3.29 -2.64 13.31
CA LEU A 252 -4.63 -2.84 13.85
C LEU A 252 -4.63 -2.85 15.40
N PHE A 253 -3.62 -2.23 16.04
CA PHE A 253 -3.54 -2.16 17.50
C PHE A 253 -4.79 -1.50 18.09
N SER A 254 -5.23 -1.99 19.24
CA SER A 254 -6.47 -1.58 19.90
C SER A 254 -6.24 -1.32 21.39
N GLY A 255 -7.29 -0.88 22.08
CA GLY A 255 -7.20 -0.51 23.49
C GLY A 255 -6.57 0.87 23.71
N PRO A 256 -6.42 1.30 24.98
CA PRO A 256 -5.88 2.60 25.32
C PRO A 256 -4.36 2.66 25.23
N ILE A 257 -3.81 3.88 25.15
CA ILE A 257 -2.39 4.08 25.44
C ILE A 257 -2.18 3.84 26.94
N PRO A 258 -1.22 2.98 27.33
CA PRO A 258 -0.95 2.68 28.73
C PRO A 258 -0.52 3.92 29.52
N ASP A 259 -1.05 4.09 30.75
CA ASP A 259 -0.74 5.25 31.60
C ASP A 259 0.76 5.33 31.96
N ASN A 260 1.47 4.19 32.01
CA ASN A 260 2.91 4.12 32.28
C ASN A 260 3.81 4.40 31.05
N ILE A 261 3.25 4.76 29.89
CA ILE A 261 4.05 5.16 28.71
C ILE A 261 5.03 6.31 29.02
N GLY A 262 4.70 7.16 30.01
CA GLY A 262 5.58 8.22 30.50
C GLY A 262 6.87 7.75 31.16
N ASN A 263 7.01 6.45 31.47
CA ASN A 263 8.25 5.88 31.98
C ASN A 263 9.34 5.77 30.90
N LEU A 264 8.98 5.87 29.63
CA LEU A 264 9.92 5.83 28.50
C LEU A 264 10.68 7.15 28.36
N THR A 265 11.49 7.49 29.36
CA THR A 265 12.13 8.83 29.49
C THR A 265 13.14 9.14 28.39
N LEU A 266 13.65 8.11 27.69
CA LEU A 266 14.58 8.24 26.57
C LEU A 266 13.87 8.36 25.21
N LEU A 267 12.56 8.17 25.17
CA LEU A 267 11.78 8.22 23.93
C LEU A 267 11.89 9.63 23.33
N GLN A 268 12.06 9.70 22.02
CA GLN A 268 12.16 10.94 21.23
C GLN A 268 11.09 10.98 20.16
N ASP A 269 10.82 9.85 19.51
CA ASP A 269 9.87 9.75 18.41
C ASP A 269 8.84 8.64 18.67
N LEU A 270 7.56 9.02 18.70
CA LEU A 270 6.42 8.12 18.87
C LEU A 270 5.44 8.27 17.72
N ASN A 271 5.24 7.19 16.97
CA ASN A 271 4.25 7.17 15.89
C ASN A 271 3.26 6.01 16.06
N LEU A 272 2.01 6.36 16.39
CA LEU A 272 0.87 5.46 16.59
C LEU A 272 -0.23 5.66 15.53
N ASN A 273 0.03 6.44 14.49
CA ASN A 273 -0.95 6.80 13.46
C ASN A 273 -1.60 5.58 12.79
N THR A 274 -2.86 5.67 12.39
CA THR A 274 -3.55 4.62 11.59
C THR A 274 -3.54 3.30 12.35
N ASN A 275 -4.26 3.29 13.47
CA ASN A 275 -4.53 2.12 14.30
C ASN A 275 -5.99 2.21 14.82
N ASN A 276 -6.39 1.26 15.67
CA ASN A 276 -7.69 1.22 16.33
C ASN A 276 -7.60 1.60 17.82
N LEU A 277 -6.60 2.42 18.21
CA LEU A 277 -6.40 2.80 19.61
C LEU A 277 -7.55 3.70 20.10
N VAL A 278 -7.99 3.49 21.34
CA VAL A 278 -9.16 4.12 21.94
C VAL A 278 -8.80 4.86 23.23
N GLY A 279 -9.78 5.50 23.87
CA GLY A 279 -9.61 6.05 25.20
C GLY A 279 -8.96 7.43 25.24
N LEU A 280 -8.61 7.87 26.45
CA LEU A 280 -8.02 9.18 26.69
C LEU A 280 -6.53 9.16 26.38
N ILE A 281 -6.00 10.26 25.87
CA ILE A 281 -4.53 10.45 25.81
C ILE A 281 -4.04 10.66 27.25
N PRO A 282 -3.11 9.83 27.75
CA PRO A 282 -2.69 9.92 29.14
C PRO A 282 -1.83 11.16 29.37
N ASN A 283 -2.01 11.80 30.53
CA ASN A 283 -1.22 12.98 30.92
C ASN A 283 0.27 12.65 31.05
N SER A 284 0.63 11.39 31.31
CA SER A 284 2.02 10.94 31.33
C SER A 284 2.68 11.16 29.96
N LEU A 285 2.03 10.73 28.87
CA LEU A 285 2.48 10.98 27.49
C LEU A 285 2.57 12.48 27.17
N ALA A 286 1.52 13.24 27.52
CA ALA A 286 1.49 14.68 27.24
C ALA A 286 2.63 15.46 27.92
N ASN A 287 3.13 14.95 29.05
CA ASN A 287 4.22 15.56 29.81
C ASN A 287 5.62 15.15 29.35
N MET A 288 5.75 14.22 28.41
CA MET A 288 7.03 13.82 27.85
C MET A 288 7.58 14.91 26.90
N LYS A 289 8.91 15.04 26.85
CA LYS A 289 9.61 15.98 25.95
C LYS A 289 10.04 15.26 24.68
N LEU A 290 9.07 14.83 23.89
CA LEU A 290 9.31 14.15 22.61
C LEU A 290 9.60 15.16 21.50
N ASP A 291 10.35 14.76 20.49
CA ASP A 291 10.55 15.56 19.27
C ASP A 291 9.29 15.48 18.39
N THR A 292 8.76 14.27 18.21
CA THR A 292 7.60 14.00 17.36
C THR A 292 6.63 13.06 18.05
N ILE A 293 5.34 13.40 17.97
CA ILE A 293 4.23 12.53 18.35
C ILE A 293 3.20 12.54 17.22
N ASP A 294 2.94 11.39 16.61
CA ASP A 294 1.83 11.22 15.67
C ASP A 294 0.79 10.23 16.20
N LEU A 295 -0.39 10.76 16.54
CA LEU A 295 -1.57 10.04 17.04
C LEU A 295 -2.74 10.08 16.05
N ASN A 296 -2.52 10.50 14.81
CA ASN A 296 -3.58 10.68 13.82
C ASN A 296 -4.32 9.37 13.52
N ASN A 297 -5.55 9.47 13.01
CA ASN A 297 -6.31 8.34 12.46
C ASN A 297 -6.46 7.17 13.43
N ASN A 298 -7.00 7.47 14.62
CA ASN A 298 -7.29 6.51 15.68
C ASN A 298 -8.73 6.77 16.20
N GLN A 299 -9.05 6.24 17.37
CA GLN A 299 -10.34 6.40 18.05
C GLN A 299 -10.18 7.08 19.42
N PHE A 300 -9.15 7.93 19.59
CA PHE A 300 -8.92 8.64 20.84
C PHE A 300 -10.05 9.61 21.17
N MET A 301 -10.35 9.74 22.46
CA MET A 301 -11.51 10.46 22.99
C MET A 301 -11.11 11.47 24.06
N GLY A 302 -12.07 12.30 24.44
CA GLY A 302 -11.90 13.27 25.52
C GLY A 302 -11.16 14.53 25.10
N PRO A 303 -10.51 15.23 26.04
CA PRO A 303 -9.82 16.48 25.74
C PRO A 303 -8.46 16.18 25.13
N ILE A 304 -8.04 17.03 24.19
CA ILE A 304 -6.67 16.99 23.67
C ILE A 304 -5.78 17.66 24.71
N PRO A 305 -4.80 16.96 25.32
CA PRO A 305 -3.97 17.54 26.36
C PRO A 305 -3.00 18.59 25.78
N MET A 306 -2.44 19.42 26.65
CA MET A 306 -1.33 20.30 26.28
C MET A 306 -0.03 19.49 26.29
N PHE A 307 0.52 19.26 25.11
CA PHE A 307 1.76 18.49 24.97
C PHE A 307 2.99 19.35 25.23
N LYS A 308 4.02 18.74 25.81
CA LYS A 308 5.38 19.32 25.92
C LYS A 308 6.30 18.97 24.75
N ALA A 309 5.84 18.10 23.85
CA ALA A 309 6.58 17.68 22.67
C ALA A 309 6.66 18.79 21.62
N SER A 310 7.71 18.75 20.80
CA SER A 310 8.01 19.79 19.80
C SER A 310 7.04 19.78 18.63
N ASN A 311 6.69 18.60 18.12
CA ASN A 311 5.76 18.42 17.00
C ASN A 311 4.71 17.36 17.35
N VAL A 312 3.42 17.73 17.29
CA VAL A 312 2.31 16.85 17.67
C VAL A 312 1.18 16.90 16.66
N THR A 313 0.77 15.73 16.18
CA THR A 313 -0.41 15.56 15.33
C THR A 313 -1.39 14.56 15.95
N CYS A 314 -2.67 14.90 15.99
CA CYS A 314 -3.73 14.05 16.55
C CYS A 314 -5.07 14.18 15.80
N ALA A 315 -5.07 14.64 14.56
CA ALA A 315 -6.25 14.74 13.70
C ALA A 315 -6.93 13.37 13.46
N SER A 316 -8.17 13.41 12.97
CA SER A 316 -8.95 12.20 12.66
C SER A 316 -9.13 11.26 13.87
N ASN A 317 -9.54 11.85 15.00
CA ASN A 317 -9.89 11.17 16.25
C ASN A 317 -11.27 11.66 16.75
N LYS A 318 -11.74 11.14 17.88
CA LYS A 318 -13.06 11.40 18.47
C LYS A 318 -13.02 12.33 19.68
N PHE A 319 -12.15 13.35 19.63
CA PHE A 319 -12.05 14.32 20.71
C PHE A 319 -13.32 15.15 20.88
N CYS A 320 -13.58 15.56 22.11
CA CYS A 320 -14.74 16.40 22.44
C CYS A 320 -14.55 17.86 21.96
N LYS A 321 -13.30 18.32 21.83
CA LYS A 321 -12.92 19.66 21.39
C LYS A 321 -11.83 19.55 20.33
N ALA A 322 -11.87 20.47 19.36
CA ALA A 322 -10.92 20.49 18.25
C ALA A 322 -9.54 21.09 18.62
N SER A 323 -9.45 21.83 19.72
CA SER A 323 -8.23 22.55 20.13
C SER A 323 -7.59 21.94 21.38
N GLN A 324 -6.26 22.02 21.47
CA GLN A 324 -5.48 21.56 22.63
C GLN A 324 -5.81 22.36 23.90
N GLY A 325 -5.78 21.67 25.04
CA GLY A 325 -5.92 22.27 26.37
C GLY A 325 -7.34 22.65 26.78
N LEU A 326 -8.34 22.51 25.91
CA LEU A 326 -9.73 22.79 26.26
C LEU A 326 -10.38 21.59 26.97
N PRO A 327 -11.02 21.79 28.13
CA PRO A 327 -11.70 20.70 28.83
C PRO A 327 -12.99 20.28 28.12
N CYS A 328 -13.33 18.99 28.20
CA CYS A 328 -14.68 18.51 27.90
C CYS A 328 -15.66 18.90 29.01
N SER A 329 -16.96 18.74 28.76
CA SER A 329 -17.97 18.86 29.82
C SER A 329 -17.77 17.79 30.91
N PRO A 330 -18.11 18.08 32.17
CA PRO A 330 -18.05 17.11 33.26
C PRO A 330 -18.85 15.83 32.98
N GLU A 331 -19.97 15.94 32.29
CA GLU A 331 -20.85 14.85 31.89
C GLU A 331 -20.16 13.91 30.91
N VAL A 332 -19.52 14.47 29.88
CA VAL A 332 -18.70 13.71 28.91
C VAL A 332 -17.57 12.99 29.64
N MET A 333 -16.84 13.68 30.52
CA MET A 333 -15.74 13.04 31.27
C MET A 333 -16.20 11.93 32.21
N ALA A 334 -17.37 12.07 32.84
CA ALA A 334 -17.96 11.03 33.68
C ALA A 334 -18.29 9.78 32.85
N LEU A 335 -18.88 9.96 31.67
CA LEU A 335 -19.23 8.89 30.74
C LEU A 335 -18.00 8.24 30.09
N LEU A 336 -17.00 9.00 29.66
CA LEU A 336 -15.76 8.42 29.10
C LEU A 336 -14.99 7.57 30.13
N ARG A 337 -15.02 7.95 31.41
CA ARG A 337 -14.50 7.11 32.50
C ARG A 337 -15.33 5.84 32.72
N PHE A 338 -16.65 5.94 32.59
CA PHE A 338 -17.51 4.76 32.56
C PHE A 338 -17.13 3.83 31.39
N LEU A 339 -16.88 4.39 30.21
CA LEU A 339 -16.49 3.62 29.02
C LEU A 339 -15.16 2.87 29.20
N ARG A 340 -14.19 3.47 29.92
CA ARG A 340 -12.92 2.82 30.30
C ARG A 340 -13.17 1.56 31.15
N GLU A 341 -13.98 1.69 32.21
CA GLU A 341 -14.24 0.58 33.14
C GLU A 341 -15.04 -0.57 32.52
N VAL A 342 -15.76 -0.29 31.43
CA VAL A 342 -16.48 -1.33 30.67
C VAL A 342 -15.72 -1.86 29.44
N ASN A 343 -14.39 -1.64 29.40
CA ASN A 343 -13.47 -2.13 28.37
C ASN A 343 -13.76 -1.63 26.94
N TYR A 344 -14.19 -0.37 26.77
CA TYR A 344 -14.31 0.28 25.45
C TYR A 344 -15.08 -0.54 24.39
N PRO A 345 -16.34 -0.95 24.64
CA PRO A 345 -17.12 -1.75 23.70
C PRO A 345 -17.28 -0.99 22.38
N SER A 346 -16.96 -1.66 21.26
CA SER A 346 -16.85 -1.05 19.93
C SER A 346 -18.11 -0.28 19.51
N ARG A 347 -19.30 -0.79 19.83
CA ARG A 347 -20.60 -0.14 19.52
C ARG A 347 -20.78 1.21 20.23
N LEU A 348 -20.26 1.36 21.45
CA LEU A 348 -20.31 2.63 22.16
C LEU A 348 -19.18 3.53 21.70
N VAL A 349 -17.98 2.98 21.51
CA VAL A 349 -16.83 3.72 20.97
C VAL A 349 -17.14 4.35 19.62
N SER A 350 -17.90 3.67 18.75
CA SER A 350 -18.34 4.21 17.46
C SER A 350 -19.28 5.40 17.60
N SER A 351 -20.10 5.45 18.65
CA SER A 351 -21.18 6.43 18.82
C SER A 351 -20.85 7.59 19.75
N TRP A 352 -20.02 7.38 20.77
CA TRP A 352 -19.74 8.38 21.82
C TRP A 352 -18.64 9.31 21.33
N THR A 353 -19.02 10.25 20.48
CA THR A 353 -18.16 11.27 19.86
C THR A 353 -18.49 12.65 20.41
N ASP A 354 -17.72 13.68 20.07
CA ASP A 354 -18.06 15.09 20.37
C ASP A 354 -18.25 15.42 21.88
N ASN A 355 -18.82 16.59 22.17
CA ASN A 355 -19.00 17.12 23.53
C ASN A 355 -20.48 17.18 23.95
N GLU A 356 -21.37 16.50 23.22
CA GLU A 356 -22.83 16.53 23.38
C GLU A 356 -23.37 15.12 23.71
N PRO A 357 -23.28 14.69 24.98
CA PRO A 357 -23.57 13.31 25.38
C PRO A 357 -25.02 12.89 25.16
N CYS A 358 -25.93 13.84 24.96
CA CYS A 358 -27.36 13.60 24.76
C CYS A 358 -27.69 12.93 23.41
N ASN A 359 -26.77 12.98 22.45
CA ASN A 359 -26.91 12.32 21.15
C ASN A 359 -26.32 10.89 21.16
N TRP A 360 -25.71 10.47 22.26
CA TRP A 360 -24.99 9.21 22.33
C TRP A 360 -25.93 8.02 22.51
N VAL A 361 -25.59 6.91 21.85
CA VAL A 361 -26.33 5.66 22.01
C VAL A 361 -26.40 5.27 23.48
N GLY A 362 -27.62 5.10 23.97
CA GLY A 362 -27.92 4.69 25.34
C GLY A 362 -27.93 5.82 26.36
N ILE A 363 -27.73 7.07 25.97
CA ILE A 363 -27.81 8.24 26.86
C ILE A 363 -29.08 9.03 26.56
N ARG A 364 -29.77 9.50 27.60
CA ARG A 364 -30.83 10.51 27.48
C ARG A 364 -30.61 11.64 28.46
N CYS A 365 -31.04 12.83 28.07
CA CYS A 365 -30.87 14.04 28.86
C CYS A 365 -32.21 14.70 29.18
N ASN A 366 -32.20 15.50 30.25
CA ASN A 366 -33.21 16.50 30.53
C ASN A 366 -32.55 17.89 30.39
N GLY A 367 -32.88 18.61 29.32
CA GLY A 367 -32.05 19.74 28.87
C GLY A 367 -30.65 19.26 28.47
N GLU A 368 -29.61 19.97 28.91
CA GLU A 368 -28.20 19.64 28.65
C GLU A 368 -27.60 18.64 29.67
N LYS A 369 -28.39 18.21 30.67
CA LYS A 369 -27.92 17.32 31.74
C LYS A 369 -28.35 15.88 31.50
N VAL A 370 -27.40 14.95 31.61
CA VAL A 370 -27.67 13.51 31.50
C VAL A 370 -28.62 13.07 32.60
N SER A 371 -29.73 12.44 32.21
CA SER A 371 -30.79 11.99 33.11
C SER A 371 -30.97 10.48 33.11
N ILE A 372 -30.65 9.79 32.01
CA ILE A 372 -30.81 8.33 31.91
C ILE A 372 -29.60 7.70 31.21
N ILE A 373 -29.04 6.67 31.82
CA ILE A 373 -28.16 5.68 31.16
C ILE A 373 -28.99 4.43 30.90
N ASN A 374 -29.16 4.05 29.65
CA ASN A 374 -29.99 2.93 29.20
C ASN A 374 -29.24 2.05 28.18
N LEU A 375 -28.53 1.06 28.70
CA LEU A 375 -27.69 0.13 27.93
C LEU A 375 -28.00 -1.35 28.26
N PRO A 376 -29.25 -1.81 28.13
CA PRO A 376 -29.57 -3.21 28.37
C PRO A 376 -29.14 -4.12 27.21
N HIS A 377 -28.62 -5.31 27.49
CA HIS A 377 -28.21 -6.29 26.46
C HIS A 377 -27.13 -5.78 25.49
N TYR A 378 -26.17 -4.99 25.98
CA TYR A 378 -25.04 -4.47 25.18
C TYR A 378 -23.78 -5.34 25.26
N ASN A 379 -23.84 -6.49 25.93
CA ASN A 379 -22.70 -7.38 26.19
C ASN A 379 -21.52 -6.65 26.87
N LEU A 380 -21.84 -5.69 27.75
CA LEU A 380 -20.83 -4.94 28.48
C LEU A 380 -20.08 -5.87 29.44
N SER A 381 -18.77 -5.76 29.51
CA SER A 381 -17.91 -6.49 30.46
C SER A 381 -17.11 -5.50 31.31
N GLY A 382 -16.48 -5.92 32.40
CA GLY A 382 -15.70 -5.03 33.28
C GLY A 382 -16.46 -4.64 34.55
N THR A 383 -16.26 -3.41 35.03
CA THR A 383 -16.76 -2.92 36.34
C THR A 383 -17.59 -1.64 36.23
N LEU A 384 -18.39 -1.36 37.26
CA LEU A 384 -19.18 -0.14 37.34
C LEU A 384 -18.30 1.05 37.77
N SER A 385 -18.25 2.09 36.95
CA SER A 385 -17.40 3.25 37.24
C SER A 385 -17.95 4.16 38.34
N PRO A 386 -17.14 4.53 39.34
CA PRO A 386 -17.52 5.54 40.33
C PRO A 386 -17.82 6.91 39.72
N SER A 387 -17.31 7.22 38.52
CA SER A 387 -17.50 8.52 37.87
C SER A 387 -18.96 8.83 37.52
N VAL A 388 -19.81 7.80 37.41
CA VAL A 388 -21.25 7.95 37.16
C VAL A 388 -21.93 8.78 38.25
N ALA A 389 -21.40 8.78 39.48
CA ALA A 389 -21.89 9.61 40.58
C ALA A 389 -21.76 11.12 40.32
N ASN A 390 -20.94 11.56 39.37
CA ASN A 390 -20.78 12.97 39.00
C ASN A 390 -21.91 13.48 38.07
N LEU A 391 -22.85 12.61 37.68
CA LEU A 391 -24.01 12.97 36.87
C LEU A 391 -25.18 13.35 37.79
N ASP A 392 -25.17 14.57 38.33
CA ASP A 392 -26.10 14.99 39.40
C ASP A 392 -27.61 14.89 39.05
N SER A 393 -27.94 14.96 37.77
CA SER A 393 -29.32 14.89 37.25
C SER A 393 -29.77 13.47 36.88
N LEU A 394 -28.93 12.46 37.13
CA LEU A 394 -29.19 11.08 36.73
C LEU A 394 -30.31 10.49 37.59
N SER A 395 -31.43 10.15 36.94
CA SER A 395 -32.60 9.56 37.57
C SER A 395 -32.73 8.06 37.32
N GLN A 396 -32.20 7.55 36.22
CA GLN A 396 -32.31 6.14 35.89
C GLN A 396 -31.00 5.56 35.33
N ILE A 397 -30.57 4.45 35.91
CA ILE A 397 -29.46 3.62 35.41
C ILE A 397 -30.04 2.25 35.08
N ARG A 398 -29.98 1.87 33.81
CA ARG A 398 -30.50 0.61 33.28
C ARG A 398 -29.40 -0.12 32.52
N LEU A 399 -28.78 -1.09 33.17
CA LEU A 399 -27.65 -1.90 32.68
C LEU A 399 -27.95 -3.39 32.72
N GLN A 400 -29.23 -3.77 32.70
CA GLN A 400 -29.64 -5.16 32.85
C GLN A 400 -29.16 -6.05 31.71
N SER A 401 -28.94 -7.34 32.02
CA SER A 401 -28.53 -8.38 31.08
C SER A 401 -27.22 -8.04 30.34
N ASN A 402 -26.18 -7.74 31.11
CA ASN A 402 -24.81 -7.57 30.63
C ASN A 402 -23.88 -8.54 31.39
N ASN A 403 -22.57 -8.45 31.18
CA ASN A 403 -21.55 -9.25 31.86
C ASN A 403 -20.71 -8.39 32.83
N LEU A 404 -21.34 -7.41 33.48
CA LEU A 404 -20.67 -6.50 34.42
C LEU A 404 -20.40 -7.23 35.74
N SER A 405 -19.26 -6.94 36.35
CA SER A 405 -18.78 -7.60 37.56
C SER A 405 -18.28 -6.59 38.61
N GLY A 406 -17.95 -7.09 39.80
CA GLY A 406 -17.45 -6.28 40.91
C GLY A 406 -18.56 -5.58 41.70
N PRO A 407 -18.20 -4.82 42.75
CA PRO A 407 -19.16 -4.17 43.63
C PRO A 407 -19.78 -2.94 42.98
N VAL A 408 -20.99 -2.59 43.43
CA VAL A 408 -21.60 -1.28 43.11
C VAL A 408 -20.84 -0.19 43.86
N PRO A 409 -20.36 0.88 43.19
CA PRO A 409 -19.61 1.95 43.86
C PRO A 409 -20.43 2.63 44.96
N ASP A 410 -19.85 2.78 46.15
CA ASP A 410 -20.52 3.39 47.31
C ASP A 410 -20.98 4.83 47.03
N ASN A 411 -20.20 5.58 46.23
CA ASN A 411 -20.54 6.96 45.90
C ASN A 411 -21.80 7.09 45.03
N TRP A 412 -22.34 6.00 44.47
CA TRP A 412 -23.64 6.07 43.77
C TRP A 412 -24.80 6.39 44.72
N THR A 413 -24.64 6.19 46.03
CA THR A 413 -25.66 6.62 47.01
C THR A 413 -25.76 8.14 47.14
N SER A 414 -24.80 8.92 46.60
CA SER A 414 -24.88 10.38 46.59
C SER A 414 -25.73 10.96 45.46
N LEU A 415 -26.19 10.13 44.52
CA LEU A 415 -27.06 10.54 43.41
C LEU A 415 -28.46 10.90 43.93
N LYS A 416 -28.70 12.19 44.19
CA LYS A 416 -29.94 12.69 44.81
C LYS A 416 -31.18 12.50 43.96
N SER A 417 -31.02 12.47 42.65
CA SER A 417 -32.11 12.37 41.67
C SER A 417 -32.44 10.93 41.28
N LEU A 418 -31.68 9.94 41.77
CA LEU A 418 -31.80 8.55 41.35
C LEU A 418 -33.13 7.96 41.82
N GLU A 419 -33.89 7.41 40.87
CA GLU A 419 -35.19 6.77 41.10
C GLU A 419 -35.13 5.28 40.80
N THR A 420 -34.34 4.88 39.80
CA THR A 420 -34.25 3.47 39.37
C THR A 420 -32.80 3.09 39.09
N LEU A 421 -32.38 1.99 39.71
CA LEU A 421 -31.10 1.32 39.42
C LEU A 421 -31.40 -0.13 39.06
N ASP A 422 -31.24 -0.47 37.78
CA ASP A 422 -31.42 -1.82 37.26
C ASP A 422 -30.09 -2.41 36.79
N LEU A 423 -29.62 -3.38 37.58
CA LEU A 423 -28.41 -4.17 37.37
C LEU A 423 -28.75 -5.66 37.23
N SER A 424 -30.01 -6.01 36.99
CA SER A 424 -30.44 -7.42 36.93
C SER A 424 -29.74 -8.20 35.80
N GLY A 425 -29.48 -9.49 36.01
CA GLY A 425 -28.82 -10.34 35.00
C GLY A 425 -27.38 -9.94 34.69
N ASN A 426 -26.58 -9.68 35.73
CA ASN A 426 -25.14 -9.37 35.64
C ASN A 426 -24.36 -10.29 36.61
N ASN A 427 -23.09 -9.97 36.87
CA ASN A 427 -22.23 -10.67 37.82
C ASN A 427 -21.77 -9.74 38.97
N ILE A 428 -22.66 -8.87 39.44
CA ILE A 428 -22.36 -7.90 40.51
C ILE A 428 -22.09 -8.61 41.83
N SER A 429 -21.03 -8.18 42.54
CA SER A 429 -20.64 -8.74 43.84
C SER A 429 -21.10 -7.86 45.00
N GLY A 430 -21.31 -8.47 46.17
CA GLY A 430 -21.62 -7.75 47.40
C GLY A 430 -20.38 -7.13 48.09
N PRO A 431 -20.57 -6.30 49.14
CA PRO A 431 -21.87 -5.84 49.67
C PRO A 431 -22.50 -4.74 48.81
N LEU A 432 -23.82 -4.62 48.85
CA LEU A 432 -24.54 -3.55 48.15
C LEU A 432 -24.60 -2.26 49.02
N PRO A 433 -24.32 -1.08 48.45
CA PRO A 433 -24.48 0.19 49.13
C PRO A 433 -25.93 0.44 49.58
N LYS A 434 -26.10 1.20 50.66
CA LYS A 434 -27.44 1.54 51.18
C LYS A 434 -28.03 2.74 50.44
N PHE A 435 -28.85 2.46 49.44
CA PHE A 435 -29.63 3.48 48.74
C PHE A 435 -30.83 3.96 49.57
N GLY A 436 -31.29 5.19 49.33
CA GLY A 436 -32.50 5.72 49.97
C GLY A 436 -33.74 4.90 49.61
N SER A 437 -34.75 4.86 50.49
CA SER A 437 -35.96 4.04 50.30
C SER A 437 -36.79 4.41 49.07
N THR A 438 -36.51 5.56 48.44
CA THR A 438 -37.13 6.04 47.21
C THR A 438 -36.52 5.44 45.93
N VAL A 439 -35.33 4.84 46.02
CA VAL A 439 -34.63 4.24 44.87
C VAL A 439 -35.15 2.82 44.64
N LYS A 440 -35.71 2.56 43.46
CA LYS A 440 -36.07 1.22 43.02
C LYS A 440 -34.82 0.46 42.56
N LEU A 441 -34.32 -0.42 43.43
CA LEU A 441 -33.17 -1.28 43.17
C LEU A 441 -33.61 -2.63 42.56
N LEU A 442 -33.18 -2.91 41.33
CA LEU A 442 -33.41 -4.17 40.63
C LEU A 442 -32.07 -4.89 40.43
N ILE A 443 -31.88 -6.00 41.15
CA ILE A 443 -30.59 -6.72 41.27
C ILE A 443 -30.75 -8.24 41.12
N ALA A 444 -31.91 -8.69 40.63
CA ALA A 444 -32.17 -10.10 40.40
C ALA A 444 -31.12 -10.72 39.46
N ASP A 445 -30.95 -12.04 39.54
CA ASP A 445 -30.07 -12.78 38.62
C ASP A 445 -28.60 -12.32 38.63
N ASN A 446 -28.08 -11.96 39.82
CA ASN A 446 -26.66 -11.70 40.06
C ASN A 446 -26.06 -12.78 40.99
N PRO A 447 -25.32 -13.76 40.47
CA PRO A 447 -24.84 -14.91 41.25
C PRO A 447 -23.89 -14.55 42.41
N LEU A 448 -23.09 -13.49 42.27
CA LEU A 448 -22.05 -13.09 43.23
C LEU A 448 -22.55 -12.22 44.40
N LEU A 449 -23.83 -11.86 44.45
CA LEU A 449 -24.38 -11.06 45.54
C LEU A 449 -24.53 -11.83 46.86
N ASN A 450 -24.75 -13.15 46.79
CA ASN A 450 -25.03 -14.00 47.94
C ASN A 450 -23.85 -14.91 48.32
N GLY A 451 -22.61 -14.45 48.08
CA GLY A 451 -21.36 -15.16 48.34
C GLY A 451 -21.01 -15.38 49.81
N ASP A 452 -21.98 -15.80 50.64
CA ASP A 452 -21.76 -16.45 51.93
C ASP A 452 -22.53 -17.77 51.94
N LYS A 453 -21.93 -18.80 51.32
CA LYS A 453 -21.93 -20.19 51.81
C LYS A 453 -21.01 -21.06 50.95
N LYS A 454 -19.94 -21.53 51.62
CA LYS A 454 -18.89 -22.47 51.21
C LYS A 454 -17.76 -21.88 50.35
N ALA A 455 -16.72 -21.42 51.04
CA ALA A 455 -15.37 -21.67 50.60
C ALA A 455 -15.07 -23.19 50.65
N PRO A 456 -14.49 -23.78 49.60
CA PRO A 456 -13.59 -24.92 49.75
C PRO A 456 -12.19 -24.39 50.01
N SER A 457 -11.62 -24.82 51.13
CA SER A 457 -10.23 -24.61 51.53
C SER A 457 -9.22 -25.33 50.63
N THR A 458 -7.98 -24.80 50.65
CA THR A 458 -6.67 -25.36 50.17
C THR A 458 -6.33 -25.06 48.68
N GLY A 459 -5.15 -24.54 48.31
CA GLY A 459 -3.94 -24.19 49.06
C GLY A 459 -3.02 -23.25 48.25
N ASP A 460 -2.09 -22.63 48.98
CA ASP A 460 -1.19 -21.53 48.60
C ASP A 460 -0.24 -21.81 47.42
N ASN A 461 0.01 -20.78 46.59
CA ASN A 461 1.37 -20.21 46.43
C ASN A 461 1.41 -18.91 45.58
N ALA A 462 1.85 -17.84 46.23
CA ALA A 462 2.63 -16.68 45.73
C ALA A 462 1.90 -15.49 45.05
N PRO A 463 2.51 -14.28 45.00
CA PRO A 463 2.65 -13.35 46.13
C PRO A 463 2.11 -11.93 45.84
N SER A 464 1.70 -11.25 46.91
CA SER A 464 1.19 -9.88 46.93
C SER A 464 2.28 -8.80 46.79
N ARG A 465 2.09 -7.84 45.88
CA ARG A 465 2.73 -6.51 45.93
C ARG A 465 1.66 -5.43 46.12
N SER A 466 1.63 -4.84 47.31
CA SER A 466 0.80 -3.68 47.67
C SER A 466 1.54 -2.38 47.36
N LEU A 467 0.98 -1.53 46.50
CA LEU A 467 1.37 -0.13 46.34
C LEU A 467 0.53 0.74 47.29
N GLY A 468 1.15 1.21 48.36
CA GLY A 468 0.58 2.24 49.25
C GLY A 468 1.09 3.62 48.84
N PHE A 469 0.17 4.48 48.41
CA PHE A 469 0.39 5.93 48.37
C PHE A 469 0.30 6.51 49.79
N PRO A 470 1.09 7.54 50.11
CA PRO A 470 0.60 8.56 51.02
C PRO A 470 0.72 9.98 50.46
N THR A 471 -0.40 10.68 50.58
CA THR A 471 -0.56 12.13 50.59
C THR A 471 0.11 12.75 51.82
N ASN A 472 0.80 13.91 51.69
CA ASN A 472 0.48 15.08 52.53
C ASN A 472 1.20 16.38 52.13
N SER A 473 0.48 17.46 52.39
CA SER A 473 0.84 18.87 52.24
C SER A 473 1.44 19.47 53.52
N ARG A 474 2.31 20.47 53.33
CA ARG A 474 2.70 21.60 54.21
C ARG A 474 2.84 21.38 55.72
N SER A 475 4.03 21.69 56.26
CA SER A 475 4.24 22.85 57.16
C SER A 475 5.69 22.96 57.64
N THR A 476 6.06 24.20 57.95
CA THR A 476 7.37 24.75 58.30
C THR A 476 7.76 24.59 59.79
N SER A 477 9.09 24.62 59.97
CA SER A 477 9.89 25.31 61.01
C SER A 477 10.19 24.69 62.40
N SER A 478 11.43 25.04 62.81
CA SER A 478 12.08 24.96 64.14
C SER A 478 12.78 23.64 64.51
N LYS A 479 13.92 23.61 65.22
CA LYS A 479 15.14 24.44 65.39
C LYS A 479 15.97 23.72 66.49
N GLY A 480 17.29 23.71 66.36
CA GLY A 480 18.26 23.50 67.46
C GLY A 480 18.81 22.06 67.58
N SER A 481 20.11 21.80 67.79
CA SER A 481 21.25 22.66 68.15
C SER A 481 22.55 21.84 68.18
N GLY A 482 23.70 22.50 67.95
CA GLY A 482 25.04 22.02 68.33
C GLY A 482 26.00 21.88 67.13
N SER A 483 26.63 22.95 66.64
CA SER A 483 27.84 23.63 67.15
C SER A 483 29.10 23.25 66.35
N SER A 484 29.38 24.07 65.34
CA SER A 484 30.68 24.26 64.66
C SER A 484 31.66 25.06 65.55
N PRO A 485 32.94 25.26 65.16
CA PRO A 485 33.30 26.38 64.25
C PRO A 485 34.38 25.98 63.21
N THR A 486 34.23 26.22 61.91
CA THR A 486 34.41 27.49 61.13
C THR A 486 35.79 28.13 61.22
N ASP A 487 36.49 28.17 60.09
CA ASP A 487 36.95 29.40 59.42
C ASP A 487 37.30 29.05 57.95
N SER A 488 36.61 29.60 56.93
CA SER A 488 36.89 30.86 56.21
C SER A 488 38.25 30.85 55.47
N SER A 489 38.48 31.42 54.29
CA SER A 489 37.66 31.95 53.19
C SER A 489 38.65 32.29 52.06
N VAL A 490 38.29 31.91 50.82
CA VAL A 490 38.54 32.60 49.53
C VAL A 490 39.99 32.81 49.01
N GLU A 491 40.11 32.51 47.71
CA GLU A 491 41.04 33.01 46.67
C GLU A 491 42.36 32.26 46.33
N SER A 492 42.35 31.76 45.08
CA SER A 492 43.37 31.91 44.03
C SER A 492 44.66 31.06 44.02
N THR A 493 44.72 30.23 42.97
CA THR A 493 45.88 29.87 42.12
C THR A 493 47.14 29.20 42.70
N GLU A 494 47.29 27.90 42.36
CA GLU A 494 48.51 27.16 41.92
C GLU A 494 49.78 27.16 42.83
N PRO A 495 50.84 26.33 42.63
CA PRO A 495 51.17 25.43 41.51
C PRO A 495 51.81 24.04 41.87
N LYS A 496 52.08 23.24 40.81
CA LYS A 496 53.21 22.29 40.58
C LYS A 496 53.31 21.01 41.43
N GLY A 497 53.70 19.84 40.91
CA GLY A 497 54.28 19.45 39.61
C GLY A 497 55.13 18.17 39.82
N SER A 498 55.15 17.20 38.91
CA SER A 498 56.24 16.89 37.96
C SER A 498 56.12 15.38 37.60
N LYS A 499 56.48 14.78 36.45
CA LYS A 499 57.12 15.06 35.14
C LYS A 499 56.87 13.76 34.30
N GLN A 500 56.83 13.66 32.97
CA GLN A 500 57.73 14.13 31.88
C GLN A 500 57.03 13.79 30.52
N SER A 501 56.75 14.74 29.60
CA SER A 501 57.50 15.20 28.38
C SER A 501 57.47 14.21 27.18
N ILE A 502 57.10 14.55 25.91
CA ILE A 502 57.68 15.48 24.87
C ILE A 502 56.62 15.63 23.73
N PHE A 503 56.12 16.79 23.22
CA PHE A 503 56.58 17.88 22.31
C PHE A 503 56.78 17.64 20.76
N VAL A 504 55.79 18.12 19.97
CA VAL A 504 55.81 18.98 18.74
C VAL A 504 56.33 18.50 17.35
N SER A 505 55.45 18.50 16.32
CA SER A 505 55.45 19.48 15.18
C SER A 505 54.44 19.15 14.06
N ILE A 506 53.58 20.14 13.75
CA ILE A 506 52.69 20.25 12.59
C ILE A 506 53.36 21.19 11.58
N VAL A 507 53.78 20.70 10.41
CA VAL A 507 53.85 21.47 9.13
C VAL A 507 53.84 20.49 7.95
N VAL A 508 52.68 19.90 7.59
CA VAL A 508 52.52 19.24 6.26
C VAL A 508 51.09 19.37 5.66
N PRO A 509 49.95 19.44 6.38
CA PRO A 509 48.67 19.23 5.72
C PRO A 509 47.98 20.49 5.13
N VAL A 510 48.65 21.66 5.09
CA VAL A 510 48.08 22.87 4.48
C VAL A 510 48.49 23.05 3.01
N ALA A 511 49.61 22.45 2.58
CA ALA A 511 50.05 22.50 1.18
C ALA A 511 49.28 21.52 0.27
N SER A 512 48.76 20.43 0.83
CA SER A 512 48.04 19.37 0.09
C SER A 512 46.65 19.80 -0.38
N PHE A 513 46.00 20.70 0.38
CA PHE A 513 44.63 21.14 0.08
C PHE A 513 44.56 22.15 -1.07
N VAL A 514 45.60 22.97 -1.24
CA VAL A 514 45.66 23.97 -2.32
C VAL A 514 45.96 23.32 -3.67
N VAL A 515 46.76 22.25 -3.70
CA VAL A 515 47.07 21.50 -4.94
C VAL A 515 45.87 20.67 -5.43
N LEU A 516 45.08 20.12 -4.51
CA LEU A 516 43.89 19.34 -4.85
C LEU A 516 42.78 20.23 -5.43
N ALA A 517 42.62 21.45 -4.93
CA ALA A 517 41.64 22.42 -5.45
C ALA A 517 42.00 22.92 -6.87
N PHE A 518 43.29 23.08 -7.20
CA PHE A 518 43.74 23.52 -8.53
C PHE A 518 43.67 22.42 -9.60
N LEU A 519 43.58 21.14 -9.22
CA LEU A 519 43.48 20.02 -10.17
C LEU A 519 42.03 19.61 -10.47
N VAL A 520 41.12 19.71 -9.51
CA VAL A 520 39.73 19.23 -9.68
C VAL A 520 38.87 20.18 -10.52
N VAL A 521 39.10 21.50 -10.41
CA VAL A 521 38.29 22.51 -11.12
C VAL A 521 38.46 22.45 -12.64
N PRO A 522 39.68 22.33 -13.23
CA PRO A 522 39.84 22.21 -14.68
C PRO A 522 39.40 20.85 -15.24
N LEU A 523 39.51 19.77 -14.45
CA LEU A 523 39.09 18.42 -14.83
C LEU A 523 37.56 18.29 -14.92
N SER A 524 36.82 18.99 -14.06
CA SER A 524 35.35 19.07 -14.17
C SER A 524 34.90 19.84 -15.43
N ILE A 525 35.64 20.88 -15.82
CA ILE A 525 35.37 21.67 -17.03
C ILE A 525 35.74 20.90 -18.31
N TYR A 526 36.72 20.00 -18.24
CA TYR A 526 37.11 19.13 -19.37
C TYR A 526 36.11 17.99 -19.61
N CYS A 527 35.51 17.43 -18.56
CA CYS A 527 34.51 16.35 -18.69
C CYS A 527 33.18 16.83 -19.27
N CYS A 528 32.80 18.09 -19.06
CA CYS A 528 31.57 18.67 -19.61
C CYS A 528 31.66 19.04 -21.10
N LYS A 529 32.80 18.84 -21.78
CA LYS A 529 32.98 19.27 -23.18
C LYS A 529 33.21 18.14 -24.19
N LYS A 530 33.06 16.87 -23.80
CA LYS A 530 33.28 15.74 -24.72
C LYS A 530 32.21 14.66 -24.60
N ARG A 531 31.03 14.93 -25.16
CA ARG A 531 30.14 13.91 -25.74
C ARG A 531 29.11 14.59 -26.66
N GLN A 532 29.52 14.78 -27.92
CA GLN A 532 28.62 14.96 -29.05
C GLN A 532 29.23 14.23 -30.24
N ASP A 533 28.35 13.63 -31.06
CA ASP A 533 28.54 12.99 -32.37
C ASP A 533 28.74 11.46 -32.43
N SER A 534 27.69 10.74 -32.86
CA SER A 534 27.59 10.14 -34.22
C SER A 534 26.29 9.32 -34.43
N LYS A 535 25.77 9.30 -35.68
CA LYS A 535 24.50 8.74 -36.20
C LYS A 535 24.71 7.47 -37.07
N LEU A 536 23.66 6.61 -37.16
CA LEU A 536 23.10 5.70 -38.24
C LEU A 536 24.03 4.99 -39.28
N ALA A 537 23.80 3.80 -39.91
CA ALA A 537 22.74 2.77 -40.14
C ALA A 537 23.42 1.54 -40.89
N PRO A 538 22.79 0.55 -41.62
CA PRO A 538 21.41 0.03 -41.73
C PRO A 538 21.23 -1.54 -41.82
N SER A 539 19.96 -1.99 -41.73
CA SER A 539 19.19 -3.13 -42.32
C SER A 539 19.77 -4.52 -42.70
N LEU A 540 19.01 -5.59 -42.39
CA LEU A 540 18.59 -6.62 -43.38
C LEU A 540 17.33 -7.41 -42.94
N VAL A 541 16.42 -7.67 -43.89
CA VAL A 541 15.11 -8.35 -43.80
C VAL A 541 15.21 -9.76 -44.38
N ILE A 542 14.59 -10.78 -43.76
CA ILE A 542 14.13 -12.02 -44.44
C ILE A 542 12.85 -12.55 -43.74
N HIS A 543 11.76 -12.66 -44.52
CA HIS A 543 10.63 -13.62 -44.39
C HIS A 543 10.40 -14.19 -45.82
N PRO A 544 9.58 -15.22 -46.11
CA PRO A 544 8.58 -15.94 -45.29
C PRO A 544 8.57 -17.48 -45.51
N ARG A 545 7.68 -18.22 -44.81
CA ARG A 545 6.96 -19.37 -45.40
C ARG A 545 5.74 -19.81 -44.58
N ASP A 546 4.61 -19.88 -45.28
CA ASP A 546 3.31 -20.45 -44.93
C ASP A 546 3.35 -21.95 -44.60
N LEU A 547 2.30 -22.43 -43.91
CA LEU A 547 1.49 -23.59 -44.30
C LEU A 547 0.25 -23.69 -43.41
N SER A 548 -0.92 -23.44 -44.02
CA SER A 548 -2.24 -23.91 -43.62
C SER A 548 -2.39 -25.40 -43.96
N ASP A 549 -2.92 -26.24 -43.08
CA ASP A 549 -4.10 -27.06 -43.39
C ASP A 549 -4.69 -27.79 -42.17
N SER A 550 -5.91 -28.26 -42.39
CA SER A 550 -7.02 -28.55 -41.50
C SER A 550 -7.24 -30.04 -41.20
N ASP A 551 -8.25 -30.30 -40.36
CA ASP A 551 -8.94 -31.58 -40.09
C ASP A 551 -8.40 -32.56 -39.04
N ASN A 552 -8.98 -32.44 -37.83
CA ASN A 552 -9.72 -33.57 -37.25
C ASN A 552 -10.68 -33.08 -36.15
N ALA A 553 -11.96 -32.91 -36.52
CA ALA A 553 -13.07 -32.92 -35.58
C ALA A 553 -13.87 -34.21 -35.79
N VAL A 554 -13.79 -35.13 -34.83
CA VAL A 554 -14.83 -36.14 -34.61
C VAL A 554 -15.32 -36.06 -33.17
N LYS A 555 -16.62 -35.80 -33.11
CA LYS A 555 -17.56 -35.55 -32.02
C LYS A 555 -18.06 -36.87 -31.43
N VAL A 556 -18.02 -37.07 -30.10
CA VAL A 556 -19.00 -37.94 -29.40
C VAL A 556 -19.36 -37.42 -28.00
N VAL A 557 -20.50 -36.73 -27.97
CA VAL A 557 -21.63 -36.76 -27.01
C VAL A 557 -21.41 -37.39 -25.62
N VAL A 558 -21.66 -36.56 -24.61
CA VAL A 558 -21.91 -36.94 -23.21
C VAL A 558 -23.27 -37.66 -23.11
N VAL A 559 -23.26 -38.90 -22.63
CA VAL A 559 -24.44 -39.53 -22.00
C VAL A 559 -24.00 -40.12 -20.68
N SER A 560 -24.57 -39.58 -19.60
CA SER A 560 -24.60 -40.20 -18.29
C SER A 560 -25.52 -41.42 -18.35
N ASN A 561 -24.98 -42.59 -17.98
CA ASN A 561 -25.80 -43.77 -17.76
C ASN A 561 -25.22 -44.57 -16.59
N THR A 562 -25.86 -44.45 -15.43
CA THR A 562 -25.73 -45.38 -14.31
C THR A 562 -26.97 -46.25 -14.26
N LYS A 563 -26.80 -47.58 -14.26
CA LYS A 563 -27.86 -48.57 -14.00
C LYS A 563 -27.39 -49.61 -12.97
N GLY A 564 -28.31 -49.91 -12.05
CA GLY A 564 -28.36 -51.07 -11.13
C GLY A 564 -27.71 -50.80 -9.78
N SER A 565 -28.36 -50.86 -8.61
CA SER A 565 -29.61 -51.47 -8.10
C SER A 565 -29.88 -50.81 -6.73
N THR A 566 -31.04 -50.70 -6.09
CA THR A 566 -32.36 -51.36 -6.13
C THR A 566 -33.31 -50.58 -5.19
N SER A 567 -34.61 -50.60 -5.53
CA SER A 567 -35.82 -50.44 -4.67
C SER A 567 -36.08 -49.13 -3.91
N ALA A 568 -37.31 -48.61 -3.77
CA ALA A 568 -38.61 -48.71 -4.44
C ALA A 568 -39.55 -47.68 -3.76
N LEU A 569 -40.64 -47.28 -4.45
CA LEU A 569 -41.82 -46.50 -4.00
C LEU A 569 -41.63 -44.98 -3.73
N THR A 570 -42.06 -44.08 -4.62
CA THR A 570 -43.43 -43.53 -4.88
C THR A 570 -44.03 -42.70 -3.74
N GLY A 571 -44.32 -41.41 -4.02
CA GLY A 571 -45.19 -40.59 -3.18
C GLY A 571 -45.16 -39.10 -3.51
N SER A 572 -46.02 -38.67 -4.43
CA SER A 572 -46.46 -37.28 -4.62
C SER A 572 -47.13 -36.74 -3.35
N GLY A 573 -46.95 -35.46 -3.02
CA GLY A 573 -47.79 -34.79 -2.02
C GLY A 573 -47.19 -33.53 -1.36
N SER A 574 -47.55 -32.37 -1.89
CA SER A 574 -48.14 -31.23 -1.16
C SER A 574 -47.62 -30.84 0.24
N ALA A 575 -46.97 -29.68 0.29
CA ALA A 575 -47.06 -28.63 1.32
C ALA A 575 -47.33 -29.00 2.80
N SER A 576 -46.35 -28.78 3.69
CA SER A 576 -46.43 -27.74 4.73
C SER A 576 -45.13 -27.61 5.55
N ARG A 577 -44.60 -26.37 5.58
CA ARG A 577 -43.89 -25.65 6.66
C ARG A 577 -43.42 -26.43 7.91
N ASN A 578 -42.10 -26.51 8.12
CA ASN A 578 -41.33 -25.70 9.10
C ASN A 578 -39.95 -26.32 9.38
N SER A 579 -38.86 -25.59 9.08
CA SER A 579 -37.77 -25.31 10.03
C SER A 579 -36.68 -24.42 9.40
N SER A 580 -36.61 -23.19 9.89
CA SER A 580 -35.42 -22.35 10.11
C SER A 580 -34.08 -22.76 9.47
N ASN A 581 -33.61 -21.93 8.53
CA ASN A 581 -32.25 -21.38 8.50
C ASN A 581 -32.27 -20.12 7.63
N ILE A 582 -32.29 -18.96 8.29
CA ILE A 582 -32.18 -17.64 7.65
C ILE A 582 -30.68 -17.38 7.47
N GLY A 583 -30.16 -17.72 6.29
CA GLY A 583 -29.05 -16.99 5.69
C GLY A 583 -29.66 -15.93 4.79
N GLU A 584 -29.34 -14.66 5.02
CA GLU A 584 -29.85 -13.53 4.25
C GLU A 584 -29.47 -13.64 2.77
N SER A 585 -30.44 -14.07 1.97
CA SER A 585 -30.51 -13.82 0.55
C SER A 585 -31.40 -12.60 0.31
N HIS A 586 -30.83 -11.51 -0.20
CA HIS A 586 -31.58 -10.57 -1.02
C HIS A 586 -31.12 -10.71 -2.47
N ILE A 587 -32.02 -11.27 -3.28
CA ILE A 587 -31.96 -11.45 -4.73
C ILE A 587 -32.47 -10.17 -5.39
N ILE A 588 -31.79 -9.69 -6.45
CA ILE A 588 -32.46 -9.33 -7.71
C ILE A 588 -31.59 -9.83 -8.86
N GLU A 589 -32.23 -10.62 -9.73
CA GLU A 589 -31.68 -11.31 -10.89
C GLU A 589 -31.87 -10.47 -12.16
N ALA A 590 -30.80 -10.29 -12.94
CA ALA A 590 -30.86 -9.99 -14.37
C ALA A 590 -29.57 -10.53 -15.05
N GLY A 591 -29.59 -11.83 -15.36
CA GLY A 591 -28.77 -12.47 -16.40
C GLY A 591 -27.30 -12.76 -16.06
N ASN A 592 -27.04 -13.85 -15.33
CA ASN A 592 -25.78 -14.61 -15.27
C ASN A 592 -24.45 -13.83 -15.41
N LEU A 593 -24.21 -12.83 -14.55
CA LEU A 593 -22.88 -12.22 -14.42
C LEU A 593 -21.88 -13.09 -13.66
N VAL A 594 -22.26 -14.26 -13.12
CA VAL A 594 -21.34 -15.11 -12.35
C VAL A 594 -20.72 -16.18 -13.24
N ILE A 595 -19.41 -16.12 -13.44
CA ILE A 595 -18.64 -17.10 -14.21
C ILE A 595 -17.79 -17.92 -13.23
N SER A 596 -17.75 -19.25 -13.39
CA SER A 596 -16.91 -20.11 -12.54
C SER A 596 -15.43 -19.84 -12.76
N VAL A 597 -14.63 -19.82 -11.68
CA VAL A 597 -13.16 -19.66 -11.76
C VAL A 597 -12.54 -20.77 -12.61
N GLN A 598 -13.12 -21.97 -12.64
CA GLN A 598 -12.60 -23.09 -13.44
C GLN A 598 -12.67 -22.78 -14.94
N VAL A 599 -13.75 -22.16 -15.41
CA VAL A 599 -13.88 -21.71 -16.80
C VAL A 599 -12.83 -20.65 -17.10
N LEU A 600 -12.68 -19.66 -16.20
CA LEU A 600 -11.69 -18.59 -16.36
C LEU A 600 -10.25 -19.11 -16.35
N ARG A 601 -9.95 -20.13 -15.55
CA ARG A 601 -8.66 -20.83 -15.58
C ARG A 601 -8.47 -21.56 -16.90
N ASN A 602 -9.47 -22.23 -17.44
CA ASN A 602 -9.32 -22.93 -18.72
C ASN A 602 -9.00 -21.95 -19.86
N VAL A 603 -9.81 -20.90 -20.01
CA VAL A 603 -9.72 -19.93 -21.12
C VAL A 603 -8.50 -19.02 -21.04
N THR A 604 -7.89 -18.85 -19.86
CA THR A 604 -6.65 -18.08 -19.66
C THR A 604 -5.39 -18.97 -19.58
N LYS A 605 -5.52 -20.29 -19.81
CA LYS A 605 -4.44 -21.29 -19.62
C LYS A 605 -3.84 -21.25 -18.21
N ASN A 606 -4.71 -21.18 -17.22
CA ASN A 606 -4.42 -21.04 -15.79
C ASN A 606 -3.66 -19.75 -15.47
N PHE A 607 -4.13 -18.63 -16.04
CA PHE A 607 -3.52 -17.30 -15.88
C PHE A 607 -2.04 -17.27 -16.31
N ALA A 608 -1.75 -17.87 -17.46
CA ALA A 608 -0.38 -17.99 -17.96
C ALA A 608 0.22 -16.61 -18.32
N PRO A 609 1.53 -16.37 -18.07
CA PRO A 609 2.18 -15.08 -18.36
C PRO A 609 2.08 -14.64 -19.82
N GLU A 610 2.05 -15.57 -20.78
CA GLU A 610 1.90 -15.26 -22.21
C GLU A 610 0.53 -14.65 -22.57
N ASN A 611 -0.46 -14.80 -21.70
CA ASN A 611 -1.78 -14.19 -21.85
C ASN A 611 -1.89 -12.87 -21.06
N GLU A 612 -0.83 -12.40 -20.38
CA GLU A 612 -0.86 -11.15 -19.62
C GLU A 612 -0.93 -9.95 -20.57
N LEU A 613 -2.01 -9.17 -20.46
CA LEU A 613 -2.22 -7.93 -21.22
C LEU A 613 -1.62 -6.71 -20.50
N GLY A 614 -1.54 -6.79 -19.17
CA GLY A 614 -0.96 -5.74 -18.35
C GLY A 614 -1.20 -5.97 -16.86
N ARG A 615 -0.36 -5.31 -16.04
CA ARG A 615 -0.39 -5.36 -14.58
C ARG A 615 -0.61 -3.96 -14.04
N GLY A 616 -1.71 -3.77 -13.32
CA GLY A 616 -2.05 -2.52 -12.65
C GLY A 616 -1.85 -2.61 -11.13
N GLY A 617 -2.10 -1.50 -10.42
CA GLY A 617 -2.02 -1.46 -8.95
C GLY A 617 -3.06 -2.32 -8.21
N PHE A 618 -3.99 -2.94 -8.94
CA PHE A 618 -5.18 -3.61 -8.40
C PHE A 618 -5.36 -5.04 -8.92
N GLY A 619 -4.39 -5.55 -9.70
CA GLY A 619 -4.45 -6.89 -10.26
C GLY A 619 -3.81 -7.00 -11.64
N VAL A 620 -3.85 -8.20 -12.19
CA VAL A 620 -3.31 -8.55 -13.50
C VAL A 620 -4.46 -8.83 -14.46
N VAL A 621 -4.36 -8.31 -15.68
CA VAL A 621 -5.36 -8.52 -16.73
C VAL A 621 -4.83 -9.55 -17.71
N TYR A 622 -5.60 -10.61 -17.92
CA TYR A 622 -5.28 -11.70 -18.84
C TYR A 622 -6.21 -11.70 -20.04
N LYS A 623 -5.70 -12.06 -21.21
CA LYS A 623 -6.50 -12.41 -22.37
C LYS A 623 -7.06 -13.82 -22.18
N GLY A 624 -8.34 -14.00 -22.47
CA GLY A 624 -8.98 -15.31 -22.55
C GLY A 624 -9.81 -15.43 -23.81
N GLU A 625 -10.10 -16.67 -24.19
CA GLU A 625 -10.99 -16.99 -25.31
C GLU A 625 -11.99 -18.04 -24.86
N LEU A 626 -13.28 -17.70 -24.91
CA LEU A 626 -14.37 -18.61 -24.57
C LEU A 626 -14.54 -19.68 -25.67
N ASP A 627 -15.23 -20.79 -25.35
CA ASP A 627 -15.43 -21.91 -26.28
C ASP A 627 -16.19 -21.54 -27.58
N ASP A 628 -16.90 -20.42 -27.58
CA ASP A 628 -17.59 -19.85 -28.74
C ASP A 628 -16.72 -18.92 -29.59
N GLY A 629 -15.44 -18.77 -29.25
CA GLY A 629 -14.48 -17.87 -29.91
C GLY A 629 -14.51 -16.43 -29.40
N THR A 630 -15.35 -16.11 -28.42
CA THR A 630 -15.42 -14.75 -27.85
C THR A 630 -14.15 -14.44 -27.06
N GLN A 631 -13.44 -13.38 -27.47
CA GLN A 631 -12.28 -12.88 -26.75
C GLN A 631 -12.70 -12.04 -25.53
N ILE A 632 -12.11 -12.32 -24.38
CA ILE A 632 -12.40 -11.67 -23.10
C ILE A 632 -11.13 -11.15 -22.44
N ALA A 633 -11.29 -10.10 -21.62
CA ALA A 633 -10.25 -9.60 -20.73
C ALA A 633 -10.60 -9.95 -19.28
N VAL A 634 -9.72 -10.67 -18.60
CA VAL A 634 -9.93 -11.22 -17.26
C VAL A 634 -9.02 -10.51 -16.28
N LYS A 635 -9.55 -9.54 -15.53
CA LYS A 635 -8.85 -8.81 -14.47
C LYS A 635 -8.94 -9.62 -13.18
N ARG A 636 -7.85 -10.29 -12.83
CA ARG A 636 -7.71 -11.07 -11.60
C ARG A 636 -7.02 -10.22 -10.54
N MET A 637 -7.68 -10.04 -9.41
CA MET A 637 -7.07 -9.40 -8.25
C MET A 637 -6.16 -10.40 -7.54
N GLU A 638 -4.96 -9.99 -7.18
CA GLU A 638 -3.99 -10.91 -6.56
C GLU A 638 -4.44 -11.34 -5.15
N ALA A 639 -4.60 -12.66 -4.98
CA ALA A 639 -5.09 -13.28 -3.75
C ALA A 639 -4.19 -13.10 -2.51
N GLY A 640 -2.96 -12.60 -2.69
CA GLY A 640 -1.95 -12.49 -1.64
C GLY A 640 -1.99 -11.22 -0.78
N VAL A 641 -2.80 -10.21 -1.17
CA VAL A 641 -3.02 -8.96 -0.44
C VAL A 641 -4.41 -8.39 -0.77
N ILE A 642 -5.47 -8.96 -0.20
CA ILE A 642 -6.77 -8.27 -0.25
C ILE A 642 -6.71 -7.12 0.76
N THR A 643 -6.14 -5.99 0.34
CA THR A 643 -6.33 -4.72 1.06
C THR A 643 -7.83 -4.37 1.03
N SER A 644 -8.34 -3.67 2.05
CA SER A 644 -9.71 -3.15 2.01
C SER A 644 -9.96 -2.29 0.76
N LYS A 645 -8.93 -1.58 0.29
CA LYS A 645 -8.98 -0.76 -0.93
C LYS A 645 -9.26 -1.60 -2.19
N ALA A 646 -8.57 -2.73 -2.39
CA ALA A 646 -8.80 -3.59 -3.56
C ALA A 646 -10.21 -4.21 -3.55
N LEU A 647 -10.72 -4.55 -2.36
CA LEU A 647 -12.09 -5.05 -2.20
C LEU A 647 -13.14 -3.96 -2.47
N ASP A 648 -12.92 -2.74 -1.98
CA ASP A 648 -13.80 -1.59 -2.23
C ASP A 648 -13.86 -1.26 -3.73
N GLU A 649 -12.73 -1.34 -4.44
CA GLU A 649 -12.67 -1.10 -5.88
C GLU A 649 -13.39 -2.21 -6.68
N PHE A 650 -13.19 -3.48 -6.30
CA PHE A 650 -13.93 -4.60 -6.88
C PHE A 650 -15.44 -4.44 -6.74
N GLN A 651 -15.89 -4.09 -5.54
CA GLN A 651 -17.31 -3.89 -5.24
C GLN A 651 -17.86 -2.65 -5.98
N SER A 652 -17.09 -1.56 -6.04
CA SER A 652 -17.49 -0.34 -6.74
C SER A 652 -17.65 -0.59 -8.24
N GLU A 653 -16.71 -1.32 -8.84
CA GLU A 653 -16.73 -1.64 -10.26
C GLU A 653 -17.95 -2.51 -10.64
N ILE A 654 -18.27 -3.54 -9.83
CA ILE A 654 -19.49 -4.34 -10.00
C ILE A 654 -20.74 -3.48 -9.80
N ALA A 655 -20.78 -2.64 -8.76
CA ALA A 655 -21.95 -1.84 -8.41
C ALA A 655 -22.30 -0.79 -9.48
N VAL A 656 -21.29 -0.26 -10.19
CA VAL A 656 -21.46 0.72 -11.27
C VAL A 656 -21.78 0.01 -12.58
N LEU A 657 -20.93 -0.91 -13.04
CA LEU A 657 -21.05 -1.54 -14.36
C LEU A 657 -22.25 -2.48 -14.48
N SER A 658 -22.84 -2.92 -13.36
CA SER A 658 -24.14 -3.60 -13.37
C SER A 658 -25.33 -2.67 -13.69
N LYS A 659 -25.18 -1.36 -13.47
CA LYS A 659 -26.23 -0.34 -13.65
C LYS A 659 -26.05 0.50 -14.91
N VAL A 660 -24.82 0.63 -15.39
CA VAL A 660 -24.49 1.48 -16.54
C VAL A 660 -24.14 0.63 -17.76
N ARG A 661 -24.72 0.94 -18.92
CA ARG A 661 -24.41 0.28 -20.20
C ARG A 661 -24.42 1.33 -21.30
N HIS A 662 -23.27 1.53 -21.94
CA HIS A 662 -23.11 2.54 -22.97
C HIS A 662 -22.01 2.15 -23.96
N ARG A 663 -22.18 2.53 -25.23
CA ARG A 663 -21.25 2.17 -26.32
C ARG A 663 -19.81 2.66 -26.14
N HIS A 664 -19.61 3.68 -25.30
CA HIS A 664 -18.30 4.29 -25.01
C HIS A 664 -17.80 3.99 -23.59
N LEU A 665 -18.39 3.01 -22.90
CA LEU A 665 -17.89 2.47 -21.65
C LEU A 665 -17.60 0.98 -21.84
N VAL A 666 -16.53 0.47 -21.24
CA VAL A 666 -16.19 -0.95 -21.33
C VAL A 666 -17.25 -1.77 -20.59
N SER A 667 -17.76 -2.80 -21.26
CA SER A 667 -18.83 -3.65 -20.74
C SER A 667 -18.28 -4.73 -19.80
N LEU A 668 -18.84 -4.82 -18.60
CA LEU A 668 -18.63 -5.97 -17.71
C LEU A 668 -19.48 -7.15 -18.20
N LEU A 669 -18.82 -8.23 -18.63
CA LEU A 669 -19.47 -9.46 -19.06
C LEU A 669 -19.80 -10.38 -17.88
N GLY A 670 -18.96 -10.35 -16.84
CA GLY A 670 -19.13 -11.17 -15.66
C GLY A 670 -18.11 -10.90 -14.56
N TYR A 671 -18.26 -11.58 -13.45
CA TYR A 671 -17.33 -11.60 -12.34
C TYR A 671 -17.32 -12.99 -11.69
N SER A 672 -16.27 -13.26 -10.92
CA SER A 672 -16.13 -14.50 -10.16
C SER A 672 -15.66 -14.20 -8.74
N ILE A 673 -16.34 -14.82 -7.78
CA ILE A 673 -16.04 -14.72 -6.34
C ILE A 673 -16.03 -16.16 -5.81
N GLU A 674 -14.84 -16.74 -5.69
CA GLU A 674 -14.66 -18.10 -5.14
C GLU A 674 -13.45 -18.13 -4.20
N GLY A 675 -13.69 -18.38 -2.92
CA GLY A 675 -12.64 -18.31 -1.89
C GLY A 675 -11.97 -16.92 -1.84
N ASN A 676 -10.66 -16.88 -2.09
CA ASN A 676 -9.84 -15.65 -2.14
C ASN A 676 -9.72 -15.07 -3.56
N GLU A 677 -10.30 -15.69 -4.57
CA GLU A 677 -10.29 -15.17 -5.94
C GLU A 677 -11.36 -14.08 -6.09
N ARG A 678 -10.96 -12.94 -6.65
CA ARG A 678 -11.83 -11.85 -7.07
C ARG A 678 -11.46 -11.50 -8.51
N ILE A 679 -12.36 -11.81 -9.44
CA ILE A 679 -12.07 -11.73 -10.87
C ILE A 679 -13.19 -10.95 -11.56
N LEU A 680 -12.83 -10.00 -12.41
CA LEU A 680 -13.74 -9.25 -13.28
C LEU A 680 -13.46 -9.63 -14.73
N VAL A 681 -14.52 -9.78 -15.51
CA VAL A 681 -14.46 -10.24 -16.91
C VAL A 681 -15.10 -9.18 -17.78
N TYR A 682 -14.33 -8.65 -18.73
CA TYR A 682 -14.73 -7.60 -19.66
C TYR A 682 -14.65 -8.08 -21.10
N GLU A 683 -15.28 -7.31 -21.98
CA GLU A 683 -14.98 -7.39 -23.41
C GLU A 683 -13.50 -7.10 -23.69
N TYR A 684 -12.89 -7.90 -24.57
CA TYR A 684 -11.50 -7.67 -24.98
C TYR A 684 -11.42 -6.54 -26.01
N MET A 685 -10.58 -5.54 -25.73
CA MET A 685 -10.34 -4.40 -26.59
C MET A 685 -9.07 -4.64 -27.41
N THR A 686 -9.22 -4.92 -28.70
CA THR A 686 -8.16 -5.49 -29.56
C THR A 686 -6.97 -4.57 -29.78
N GLN A 687 -7.18 -3.26 -29.83
CA GLN A 687 -6.12 -2.27 -30.05
C GLN A 687 -5.46 -1.80 -28.75
N GLY A 688 -5.87 -2.30 -27.59
CA GLY A 688 -5.26 -1.94 -26.30
C GLY A 688 -5.56 -0.51 -25.86
N ALA A 689 -4.66 0.07 -25.06
CA ALA A 689 -4.88 1.38 -24.42
C ALA A 689 -4.37 2.54 -25.28
N LEU A 690 -5.07 3.68 -25.27
CA LEU A 690 -4.72 4.89 -26.02
C LEU A 690 -3.28 5.36 -25.73
N SER A 691 -2.81 5.25 -24.49
CA SER A 691 -1.44 5.62 -24.11
C SER A 691 -0.36 4.86 -24.90
N GLN A 692 -0.63 3.62 -25.33
CA GLN A 692 0.29 2.84 -26.17
C GLN A 692 0.43 3.46 -27.57
N HIS A 693 -0.66 3.98 -28.12
CA HIS A 693 -0.70 4.61 -29.44
C HIS A 693 -0.17 6.05 -29.44
N LEU A 694 -0.22 6.75 -28.31
CA LEU A 694 0.33 8.11 -28.19
C LEU A 694 1.82 8.12 -27.86
N PHE A 695 2.26 7.33 -26.88
CA PHE A 695 3.61 7.45 -26.33
C PHE A 695 4.55 6.33 -26.75
N HIS A 696 4.02 5.13 -27.01
CA HIS A 696 4.82 3.92 -27.24
C HIS A 696 4.72 3.38 -28.66
N TRP A 697 4.02 4.07 -29.58
CA TRP A 697 3.75 3.58 -30.94
C TRP A 697 5.04 3.22 -31.71
N LYS A 698 6.13 4.00 -31.53
CA LYS A 698 7.43 3.70 -32.15
C LYS A 698 8.03 2.38 -31.63
N SER A 699 7.99 2.17 -30.31
CA SER A 699 8.52 0.97 -29.68
C SER A 699 7.69 -0.29 -29.99
N LEU A 700 6.37 -0.10 -30.14
CA LEU A 700 5.42 -1.15 -30.45
C LEU A 700 5.21 -1.37 -31.96
N LYS A 701 5.91 -0.60 -32.81
CA LYS A 701 5.80 -0.64 -34.28
C LYS A 701 4.36 -0.43 -34.78
N LEU A 702 3.61 0.43 -34.10
CA LEU A 702 2.26 0.83 -34.50
C LEU A 702 2.31 2.04 -35.44
N GLU A 703 1.25 2.25 -36.22
CA GLU A 703 1.10 3.47 -37.00
C GLU A 703 0.62 4.64 -36.12
N PRO A 704 1.14 5.87 -36.32
CA PRO A 704 0.66 7.04 -35.60
C PRO A 704 -0.83 7.28 -35.84
N LEU A 705 -1.56 7.64 -34.77
CA LEU A 705 -2.96 8.02 -34.91
C LEU A 705 -3.10 9.31 -35.71
N SER A 706 -3.83 9.23 -36.83
CA SER A 706 -4.23 10.39 -37.62
C SER A 706 -5.10 11.35 -36.80
N TRP A 707 -5.13 12.62 -37.21
CA TRP A 707 -5.90 13.63 -36.50
C TRP A 707 -7.39 13.28 -36.40
N LYS A 708 -7.97 12.73 -37.48
CA LYS A 708 -9.36 12.25 -37.49
C LYS A 708 -9.61 11.18 -36.43
N ARG A 709 -8.71 10.21 -36.30
CA ARG A 709 -8.81 9.16 -35.27
C ARG A 709 -8.75 9.76 -33.87
N ARG A 710 -7.84 10.72 -33.64
CA ARG A 710 -7.74 11.44 -32.34
C ARG A 710 -9.01 12.22 -32.00
N LEU A 711 -9.62 12.90 -32.97
CA LEU A 711 -10.91 13.60 -32.78
C LEU A 711 -12.06 12.63 -32.47
N ASN A 712 -12.14 11.50 -33.19
CA ASN A 712 -13.14 10.47 -32.91
C ASN A 712 -12.99 9.91 -31.49
N ILE A 713 -11.76 9.62 -31.06
CA ILE A 713 -11.45 9.14 -29.72
C ILE A 713 -11.86 10.18 -28.67
N ALA A 714 -11.54 11.47 -28.88
CA ALA A 714 -11.92 12.55 -27.98
C ALA A 714 -13.46 12.66 -27.83
N LEU A 715 -14.20 12.59 -28.94
CA LEU A 715 -15.66 12.63 -28.95
C LEU A 715 -16.27 11.42 -28.23
N ASP A 716 -15.71 10.23 -28.42
CA ASP A 716 -16.17 9.00 -27.80
C ASP A 716 -16.01 9.02 -26.28
N VAL A 717 -14.84 9.44 -25.81
CA VAL A 717 -14.57 9.64 -24.38
C VAL A 717 -15.52 10.69 -23.81
N ALA A 718 -15.73 11.81 -24.52
CA ALA A 718 -16.65 12.86 -24.08
C ALA A 718 -18.09 12.35 -23.94
N ARG A 719 -18.59 11.56 -24.91
CA ARG A 719 -19.92 10.93 -24.86
C ARG A 719 -20.03 9.90 -23.73
N GLY A 720 -18.98 9.12 -23.49
CA GLY A 720 -18.94 8.18 -22.37
C GLY A 720 -19.05 8.89 -21.01
N MET A 721 -18.31 9.98 -20.84
CA MET A 721 -18.31 10.76 -19.60
C MET A 721 -19.59 11.59 -19.42
N GLU A 722 -20.15 12.18 -20.48
CA GLU A 722 -21.46 12.84 -20.44
C GLU A 722 -22.54 11.86 -19.96
N TYR A 723 -22.51 10.63 -20.46
CA TYR A 723 -23.45 9.60 -20.02
C TYR A 723 -23.33 9.32 -18.52
N LEU A 724 -22.10 9.15 -17.99
CA LEU A 724 -21.88 8.92 -16.55
C LEU A 724 -22.33 10.11 -15.68
N HIS A 725 -22.11 11.34 -16.15
CA HIS A 725 -22.38 12.54 -15.36
C HIS A 725 -23.85 12.94 -15.37
N THR A 726 -24.53 12.82 -16.52
CA THR A 726 -25.82 13.50 -16.77
C THR A 726 -26.93 12.58 -17.25
N LEU A 727 -26.62 11.55 -18.05
CA LEU A 727 -27.66 10.74 -18.73
C LEU A 727 -27.98 9.42 -18.03
N ALA A 728 -27.11 8.96 -17.12
CA ALA A 728 -27.37 7.81 -16.27
C ALA A 728 -28.43 8.16 -15.20
N HIS A 729 -29.14 7.14 -14.69
CA HIS A 729 -30.17 7.31 -13.65
C HIS A 729 -29.60 7.93 -12.35
N GLN A 730 -28.29 7.77 -12.14
CA GLN A 730 -27.52 8.35 -11.05
C GLN A 730 -26.27 8.98 -11.64
N SER A 731 -25.81 10.10 -11.08
CA SER A 731 -24.58 10.76 -11.53
C SER A 731 -23.36 10.06 -10.91
N PHE A 732 -22.42 9.62 -11.75
CA PHE A 732 -21.21 8.89 -11.36
C PHE A 732 -19.95 9.72 -11.70
N ILE A 733 -19.02 9.82 -10.76
CA ILE A 733 -17.72 10.49 -10.94
C ILE A 733 -16.63 9.44 -11.07
N HIS A 734 -15.87 9.43 -12.17
CA HIS A 734 -14.91 8.39 -12.53
C HIS A 734 -13.62 8.41 -11.70
N ARG A 735 -13.07 9.60 -11.43
CA ARG A 735 -11.89 9.86 -10.57
C ARG A 735 -10.52 9.45 -11.10
N ASP A 736 -10.48 8.54 -12.06
CA ASP A 736 -9.21 8.10 -12.67
C ASP A 736 -9.25 8.05 -14.20
N LEU A 737 -9.80 9.12 -14.82
CA LEU A 737 -9.79 9.24 -16.28
C LEU A 737 -8.39 9.63 -16.77
N LYS A 738 -7.77 8.78 -17.58
CA LYS A 738 -6.43 8.95 -18.15
C LYS A 738 -6.29 8.15 -19.44
N SER A 739 -5.28 8.44 -20.26
CA SER A 739 -5.06 7.76 -21.55
C SER A 739 -4.79 6.25 -21.44
N SER A 740 -4.31 5.74 -20.29
CA SER A 740 -4.17 4.29 -20.06
C SER A 740 -5.48 3.58 -19.70
N ASN A 741 -6.51 4.33 -19.28
CA ASN A 741 -7.85 3.83 -18.96
C ASN A 741 -8.84 4.05 -20.11
N ILE A 742 -8.36 4.48 -21.28
CA ILE A 742 -9.14 4.61 -22.52
C ILE A 742 -8.69 3.50 -23.45
N LEU A 743 -9.58 2.54 -23.70
CA LEU A 743 -9.28 1.36 -24.53
C LEU A 743 -9.89 1.52 -25.93
N LEU A 744 -9.21 0.96 -26.93
CA LEU A 744 -9.56 1.10 -28.34
C LEU A 744 -10.04 -0.24 -28.92
N GLY A 745 -11.18 -0.19 -29.61
CA GLY A 745 -11.72 -1.31 -30.37
C GLY A 745 -10.95 -1.54 -31.67
N ASP A 746 -11.31 -2.60 -32.39
CA ASP A 746 -10.79 -2.91 -33.73
C ASP A 746 -11.02 -1.78 -34.73
N ASP A 747 -12.16 -1.10 -34.60
CA ASP A 747 -12.56 0.09 -35.34
C ASP A 747 -11.97 1.42 -34.80
N PHE A 748 -11.03 1.35 -33.85
CA PHE A 748 -10.44 2.49 -33.14
C PHE A 748 -11.48 3.36 -32.39
N ARG A 749 -12.68 2.85 -32.11
CA ARG A 749 -13.64 3.53 -31.24
C ARG A 749 -13.21 3.38 -29.80
N ALA A 750 -13.34 4.48 -29.05
CA ALA A 750 -12.85 4.53 -27.68
C ALA A 750 -13.93 4.12 -26.68
N LYS A 751 -13.50 3.38 -25.65
CA LYS A 751 -14.29 3.04 -24.47
C LYS A 751 -13.51 3.37 -23.19
N VAL A 752 -14.19 4.01 -22.24
CA VAL A 752 -13.63 4.30 -20.92
C VAL A 752 -13.69 3.05 -20.03
N ALA A 753 -12.58 2.74 -19.36
CA ALA A 753 -12.38 1.57 -18.52
C ALA A 753 -11.95 1.95 -17.09
N ASP A 754 -11.89 0.95 -16.21
CA ASP A 754 -11.37 1.01 -14.83
C ASP A 754 -12.23 1.85 -13.86
N PHE A 755 -13.37 1.26 -13.47
CA PHE A 755 -14.40 1.91 -12.64
C PHE A 755 -14.18 1.71 -11.13
N GLY A 756 -13.03 1.18 -10.73
CA GLY A 756 -12.73 0.83 -9.33
C GLY A 756 -12.83 2.03 -8.37
N LEU A 757 -12.48 3.24 -8.83
CA LEU A 757 -12.51 4.44 -7.99
C LEU A 757 -13.82 5.23 -8.07
N VAL A 758 -14.78 4.81 -8.90
CA VAL A 758 -16.00 5.56 -9.19
C VAL A 758 -16.84 5.80 -7.94
N LYS A 759 -17.44 7.00 -7.85
CA LYS A 759 -18.37 7.34 -6.78
C LYS A 759 -19.66 7.93 -7.29
N LEU A 760 -20.74 7.67 -6.55
CA LEU A 760 -22.02 8.34 -6.73
C LEU A 760 -21.89 9.81 -6.32
N ALA A 761 -22.28 10.73 -7.19
CA ALA A 761 -22.50 12.12 -6.82
C ALA A 761 -23.91 12.24 -6.20
N PRO A 762 -24.04 12.70 -4.94
CA PRO A 762 -25.36 12.96 -4.36
C PRO A 762 -26.05 14.10 -5.14
N ASP A 763 -27.34 13.91 -5.42
CA ASP A 763 -28.15 14.81 -6.26
C ASP A 763 -28.00 16.29 -5.86
N GLY A 764 -27.39 17.08 -6.74
CA GLY A 764 -27.36 18.54 -6.67
C GLY A 764 -26.33 19.15 -5.71
N GLU A 765 -25.30 19.78 -6.29
CA GLU A 765 -24.41 20.81 -5.72
C GLU A 765 -23.53 20.49 -4.49
N LYS A 766 -23.68 19.33 -3.83
CA LYS A 766 -22.92 19.03 -2.61
C LYS A 766 -21.65 18.24 -2.92
N SER A 767 -20.51 18.89 -2.75
CA SER A 767 -19.20 18.24 -2.77
C SER A 767 -19.09 17.18 -1.67
N VAL A 768 -18.69 15.96 -2.02
CA VAL A 768 -18.40 14.92 -1.02
C VAL A 768 -16.91 15.02 -0.65
N VAL A 769 -16.59 15.12 0.65
CA VAL A 769 -15.21 14.98 1.10
C VAL A 769 -14.86 13.50 1.08
N THR A 770 -13.89 13.13 0.25
CA THR A 770 -13.48 11.73 0.07
C THR A 770 -11.98 11.60 0.22
N ARG A 771 -11.50 10.42 0.61
CA ARG A 771 -10.07 10.08 0.57
C ARG A 771 -9.53 10.38 -0.83
N LEU A 772 -8.43 11.13 -0.91
CA LEU A 772 -7.77 11.47 -2.17
C LEU A 772 -7.39 10.17 -2.90
N ALA A 773 -7.88 9.99 -4.12
CA ALA A 773 -7.50 8.89 -5.01
C ALA A 773 -7.61 9.33 -6.47
N GLY A 774 -6.69 8.87 -7.30
CA GLY A 774 -6.55 9.20 -8.72
C GLY A 774 -5.07 9.26 -9.11
N THR A 775 -4.78 9.43 -10.40
CA THR A 775 -3.42 9.45 -10.94
C THR A 775 -2.82 10.86 -10.97
N PHE A 776 -1.62 11.03 -10.40
CA PHE A 776 -0.86 12.29 -10.48
C PHE A 776 -0.67 12.73 -11.95
N GLY A 777 -0.85 14.02 -12.21
CA GLY A 777 -0.90 14.58 -13.57
C GLY A 777 -2.33 14.73 -14.13
N TYR A 778 -3.31 13.96 -13.65
CA TYR A 778 -4.72 14.09 -14.06
C TYR A 778 -5.63 14.61 -12.94
N LEU A 779 -5.10 14.74 -11.71
CA LEU A 779 -5.84 15.21 -10.54
C LEU A 779 -6.14 16.71 -10.62
N ALA A 780 -7.42 17.07 -10.46
CA ALA A 780 -7.84 18.45 -10.40
C ALA A 780 -7.28 19.17 -9.15
N PRO A 781 -6.78 20.42 -9.26
CA PRO A 781 -6.10 21.12 -8.16
C PRO A 781 -6.96 21.27 -6.90
N GLU A 782 -8.23 21.62 -7.05
CA GLU A 782 -9.17 21.76 -5.93
C GLU A 782 -9.42 20.42 -5.24
N TYR A 783 -9.44 19.32 -5.99
CA TYR A 783 -9.67 18.00 -5.43
C TYR A 783 -8.43 17.54 -4.64
N ALA A 784 -7.24 17.79 -5.17
CA ALA A 784 -5.97 17.52 -4.51
C ALA A 784 -5.81 18.30 -3.19
N VAL A 785 -6.26 19.56 -3.14
CA VAL A 785 -6.10 20.42 -1.96
C VAL A 785 -7.22 20.23 -0.93
N THR A 786 -8.48 20.11 -1.36
CA THR A 786 -9.64 20.16 -0.45
C THR A 786 -10.28 18.80 -0.17
N GLY A 787 -9.96 17.77 -0.96
CA GLY A 787 -10.62 16.46 -0.92
C GLY A 787 -12.09 16.46 -1.34
N LYS A 788 -12.64 17.63 -1.72
CA LYS A 788 -14.00 17.82 -2.23
C LYS A 788 -14.06 17.39 -3.68
N ILE A 789 -14.98 16.48 -4.00
CA ILE A 789 -15.12 16.00 -5.37
C ILE A 789 -16.46 16.40 -6.00
N THR A 790 -16.40 16.75 -7.29
CA THR A 790 -17.53 17.05 -8.18
C THR A 790 -17.26 16.43 -9.56
N THR A 791 -18.27 16.40 -10.44
CA THR A 791 -18.10 15.98 -11.85
C THR A 791 -17.04 16.80 -12.59
N LYS A 792 -16.78 18.04 -12.16
CA LYS A 792 -15.75 18.92 -12.73
C LYS A 792 -14.32 18.43 -12.51
N ALA A 793 -14.10 17.49 -11.59
CA ALA A 793 -12.80 16.84 -11.44
C ALA A 793 -12.48 15.97 -12.66
N ASP A 794 -13.44 15.18 -13.16
CA ASP A 794 -13.25 14.37 -14.37
C ASP A 794 -13.12 15.24 -15.63
N VAL A 795 -13.81 16.40 -15.67
CA VAL A 795 -13.65 17.37 -16.77
C VAL A 795 -12.21 17.87 -16.84
N PHE A 796 -11.57 18.13 -15.69
CA PHE A 796 -10.16 18.48 -15.65
C PHE A 796 -9.28 17.38 -16.24
N SER A 797 -9.49 16.13 -15.79
CA SER A 797 -8.75 14.97 -16.29
C SER A 797 -8.95 14.76 -17.81
N PHE A 798 -10.17 14.97 -18.32
CA PHE A 798 -10.47 14.95 -19.75
C PHE A 798 -9.72 16.04 -20.51
N GLY A 799 -9.63 17.24 -19.95
CA GLY A 799 -8.84 18.33 -20.53
C GLY A 799 -7.36 17.99 -20.66
N VAL A 800 -6.79 17.27 -19.68
CA VAL A 800 -5.41 16.75 -19.76
C VAL A 800 -5.29 15.72 -20.91
N VAL A 801 -6.24 14.78 -21.05
CA VAL A 801 -6.26 13.82 -22.17
C VAL A 801 -6.34 14.52 -23.53
N LEU A 802 -7.09 15.61 -23.65
CA LEU A 802 -7.11 16.42 -24.89
C LEU A 802 -5.72 17.02 -25.19
N MET A 803 -4.99 17.48 -24.17
CA MET A 803 -3.62 17.97 -24.35
C MET A 803 -2.67 16.86 -24.78
N GLU A 804 -2.82 15.64 -24.25
CA GLU A 804 -2.05 14.47 -24.68
C GLU A 804 -2.33 14.12 -26.16
N LEU A 805 -3.60 14.16 -26.58
CA LEU A 805 -3.99 13.93 -27.97
C LEU A 805 -3.42 14.99 -28.93
N LEU A 806 -3.29 16.23 -28.48
CA LEU A 806 -2.74 17.33 -29.28
C LEU A 806 -1.22 17.26 -29.41
N THR A 807 -0.53 16.97 -28.31
CA THR A 807 0.93 17.13 -28.21
C THR A 807 1.70 15.82 -28.37
N GLY A 808 1.06 14.67 -28.13
CA GLY A 808 1.74 13.38 -28.04
C GLY A 808 2.66 13.28 -26.82
N LEU A 809 2.52 14.17 -25.83
CA LEU A 809 3.33 14.21 -24.61
C LEU A 809 2.55 13.64 -23.43
N MET A 810 3.26 13.01 -22.49
CA MET A 810 2.66 12.46 -21.27
C MET A 810 2.25 13.58 -20.30
N ALA A 811 1.17 13.36 -19.54
CA ALA A 811 0.70 14.31 -18.52
C ALA A 811 1.78 14.68 -17.48
N LEU A 812 2.60 13.71 -17.07
CA LEU A 812 3.75 13.87 -16.19
C LEU A 812 4.93 13.08 -16.77
N ASP A 813 6.10 13.73 -16.92
CA ASP A 813 7.30 13.11 -17.48
C ASP A 813 8.55 13.68 -16.83
N ASP A 814 9.21 12.85 -16.00
CA ASP A 814 10.40 13.19 -15.22
C ASP A 814 11.66 13.40 -16.10
N GLY A 815 11.61 13.05 -17.38
CA GLY A 815 12.67 13.33 -18.35
C GLY A 815 12.69 14.78 -18.86
N ARG A 816 11.64 15.57 -18.57
CA ARG A 816 11.54 16.98 -18.97
C ARG A 816 12.06 17.92 -17.87
N PRO A 817 12.53 19.13 -18.23
CA PRO A 817 12.83 20.18 -17.27
C PRO A 817 11.64 20.45 -16.33
N GLU A 818 11.93 20.81 -15.07
CA GLU A 818 10.96 21.01 -13.99
C GLU A 818 9.80 21.95 -14.41
N GLU A 819 10.08 22.97 -15.23
CA GLU A 819 9.08 23.93 -15.71
C GLU A 819 8.09 23.36 -16.74
N THR A 820 8.43 22.21 -17.35
CA THR A 820 7.65 21.54 -18.40
C THR A 820 7.24 20.10 -18.03
N GLN A 821 7.65 19.64 -16.85
CA GLN A 821 7.39 18.30 -16.33
C GLN A 821 5.88 17.99 -16.24
N TYR A 822 5.07 18.99 -15.85
CA TYR A 822 3.63 18.90 -15.77
C TYR A 822 2.94 19.51 -17.00
N LEU A 823 2.34 18.66 -17.83
CA LEU A 823 1.79 19.03 -19.14
C LEU A 823 0.74 20.14 -19.03
N ALA A 824 -0.21 20.04 -18.08
CA ALA A 824 -1.29 21.00 -17.98
C ALA A 824 -0.76 22.41 -17.63
N ALA A 825 0.17 22.52 -16.69
CA ALA A 825 0.76 23.80 -16.32
C ALA A 825 1.56 24.41 -17.47
N TRP A 826 2.35 23.59 -18.18
CA TRP A 826 3.09 24.04 -19.35
C TRP A 826 2.17 24.48 -20.50
N PHE A 827 1.12 23.71 -20.79
CA PHE A 827 0.17 23.99 -21.87
C PHE A 827 -0.55 25.33 -21.67
N TRP A 828 -0.86 25.70 -20.42
CA TRP A 828 -1.45 26.99 -20.07
C TRP A 828 -0.58 28.19 -20.48
N ASN A 829 0.74 28.04 -20.50
CA ASN A 829 1.67 29.11 -20.90
C ASN A 829 1.78 29.28 -22.41
N ILE A 830 1.40 28.26 -23.20
CA ILE A 830 1.57 28.26 -24.65
C ILE A 830 0.25 28.40 -25.42
N LYS A 831 -0.89 27.99 -24.85
CA LYS A 831 -2.17 27.87 -25.58
C LYS A 831 -2.68 29.17 -26.21
N SER A 832 -2.31 30.32 -25.65
CA SER A 832 -2.74 31.64 -26.13
C SER A 832 -1.88 32.19 -27.27
N ASP A 833 -0.71 31.57 -27.53
CA ASP A 833 0.24 31.98 -28.55
C ASP A 833 0.18 30.97 -29.72
N LYS A 834 -0.38 31.40 -30.86
CA LYS A 834 -0.61 30.51 -32.01
C LYS A 834 0.66 29.88 -32.54
N GLU A 835 1.79 30.59 -32.52
CA GLU A 835 3.07 30.08 -33.03
C GLU A 835 3.64 29.03 -32.08
N LYS A 836 3.57 29.28 -30.77
CA LYS A 836 4.01 28.30 -29.76
C LYS A 836 3.10 27.08 -29.72
N LEU A 837 1.79 27.27 -29.88
CA LEU A 837 0.83 26.17 -29.99
C LEU A 837 1.15 25.32 -31.24
N ARG A 838 1.41 25.95 -32.38
CA ARG A 838 1.79 25.24 -33.62
C ARG A 838 3.06 24.41 -33.46
N ALA A 839 4.04 24.92 -32.71
CA ALA A 839 5.27 24.20 -32.39
C ALA A 839 5.11 23.07 -31.36
N ALA A 840 4.04 23.11 -30.55
CA ALA A 840 3.78 22.14 -29.49
C ALA A 840 2.95 20.92 -29.94
N ILE A 841 2.33 21.00 -31.12
CA ILE A 841 1.53 19.92 -31.69
C ILE A 841 2.44 18.73 -32.02
N ASP A 842 1.90 17.53 -31.84
CA ASP A 842 2.58 16.28 -32.18
C ASP A 842 3.10 16.31 -33.63
N PRO A 843 4.42 16.19 -33.85
CA PRO A 843 5.01 16.23 -35.18
C PRO A 843 4.52 15.14 -36.15
N THR A 844 3.85 14.10 -35.64
CA THR A 844 3.25 13.04 -36.47
C THR A 844 1.94 13.46 -37.12
N LEU A 845 1.34 14.58 -36.69
CA LEU A 845 0.16 15.15 -37.30
C LEU A 845 0.57 16.05 -38.46
N ASP A 846 0.04 15.79 -39.67
CA ASP A 846 0.26 16.67 -40.83
C ASP A 846 -0.50 18.00 -40.63
N ILE A 847 0.21 19.06 -40.25
CA ILE A 847 -0.36 20.36 -39.89
C ILE A 847 -0.64 21.19 -41.14
N LYS A 848 -1.76 20.90 -41.82
CA LYS A 848 -2.36 21.80 -42.81
C LYS A 848 -3.15 22.91 -42.12
N ASP A 849 -3.29 24.08 -42.74
CA ASP A 849 -3.98 25.23 -42.12
C ASP A 849 -5.44 24.92 -41.76
N GLU A 850 -6.15 24.11 -42.55
CA GLU A 850 -7.51 23.62 -42.25
C GLU A 850 -7.55 22.69 -41.01
N THR A 851 -6.50 21.88 -40.81
CA THR A 851 -6.38 20.99 -39.65
C THR A 851 -6.05 21.82 -38.40
N PHE A 852 -5.25 22.87 -38.54
CA PHE A 852 -4.87 23.76 -37.45
C PHE A 852 -6.04 24.54 -36.85
N GLU A 853 -7.07 24.89 -37.64
CA GLU A 853 -8.30 25.50 -37.11
C GLU A 853 -9.01 24.57 -36.12
N SER A 854 -9.21 23.30 -36.50
CA SER A 854 -9.81 22.30 -35.61
C SER A 854 -8.95 22.05 -34.37
N ILE A 855 -7.62 21.97 -34.52
CA ILE A 855 -6.67 21.85 -33.41
C ILE A 855 -6.78 23.03 -32.44
N SER A 856 -6.90 24.26 -32.95
CA SER A 856 -7.04 25.46 -32.13
C SER A 856 -8.32 25.42 -31.27
N ILE A 857 -9.43 24.95 -31.84
CA ILE A 857 -10.69 24.78 -31.11
C ILE A 857 -10.53 23.72 -30.00
N ILE A 858 -9.86 22.60 -30.27
CA ILE A 858 -9.59 21.57 -29.25
C ILE A 858 -8.64 22.08 -28.16
N ALA A 859 -7.62 22.86 -28.52
CA ALA A 859 -6.70 23.46 -27.57
C ALA A 859 -7.40 24.45 -26.63
N GLU A 860 -8.35 25.23 -27.16
CA GLU A 860 -9.19 26.13 -26.38
C GLU A 860 -10.11 25.35 -25.43
N LEU A 861 -10.78 24.30 -25.93
CA LEU A 861 -11.60 23.40 -25.10
C LEU A 861 -10.77 22.75 -23.98
N ALA A 862 -9.57 22.23 -24.30
CA ALA A 862 -8.66 21.65 -23.32
C ALA A 862 -8.26 22.66 -22.23
N GLY A 863 -8.02 23.92 -22.62
CA GLY A 863 -7.78 25.02 -21.69
C GLY A 863 -8.97 25.29 -20.77
N HIS A 864 -10.19 25.36 -21.31
CA HIS A 864 -11.40 25.54 -20.48
C HIS A 864 -11.65 24.36 -19.53
N CYS A 865 -11.46 23.13 -20.00
CA CYS A 865 -11.58 21.93 -19.17
C CYS A 865 -10.56 21.90 -18.02
N THR A 866 -9.34 22.42 -18.23
CA THR A 866 -8.28 22.47 -17.23
C THR A 866 -8.21 23.79 -16.45
N ALA A 867 -9.28 24.59 -16.44
CA ALA A 867 -9.33 25.82 -15.65
C ALA A 867 -9.12 25.53 -14.15
N ARG A 868 -8.41 26.43 -13.46
CA ARG A 868 -8.09 26.27 -12.04
C ARG A 868 -9.36 26.17 -11.18
N GLU A 869 -10.34 27.01 -11.46
CA GLU A 869 -11.62 27.02 -10.72
C GLU A 869 -12.65 26.08 -11.37
N PRO A 870 -13.32 25.18 -10.60
CA PRO A 870 -14.24 24.19 -11.16
C PRO A 870 -15.47 24.78 -11.85
N ASN A 871 -15.92 25.95 -11.42
CA ASN A 871 -17.07 26.66 -11.99
C ASN A 871 -16.78 27.24 -13.38
N GLN A 872 -15.51 27.44 -13.73
CA GLN A 872 -15.09 27.89 -15.06
C GLN A 872 -14.97 26.74 -16.06
N ARG A 873 -14.95 25.50 -15.57
CA ARG A 873 -14.89 24.31 -16.43
C ARG A 873 -16.27 24.05 -17.04
N PRO A 874 -16.34 23.72 -18.33
CA PRO A 874 -17.60 23.33 -18.97
C PRO A 874 -18.13 22.01 -18.39
N ASP A 875 -19.40 21.71 -18.64
CA ASP A 875 -19.92 20.36 -18.43
C ASP A 875 -19.53 19.45 -19.60
N MET A 876 -19.50 18.12 -19.40
CA MET A 876 -19.13 17.18 -20.47
C MET A 876 -20.02 17.27 -21.71
N GLY A 877 -21.32 17.61 -21.55
CA GLY A 877 -22.19 17.84 -22.70
C GLY A 877 -21.79 19.05 -23.56
N HIS A 878 -21.18 20.09 -22.97
CA HIS A 878 -20.59 21.17 -23.75
C HIS A 878 -19.36 20.70 -24.53
N ALA A 879 -18.51 19.86 -23.94
CA ALA A 879 -17.38 19.26 -24.66
C ALA A 879 -17.85 18.42 -25.85
N VAL A 880 -18.92 17.62 -25.71
CA VAL A 880 -19.54 16.88 -26.81
C VAL A 880 -20.05 17.82 -27.91
N ASN A 881 -20.72 18.92 -27.55
CA ASN A 881 -21.22 19.90 -28.51
C ASN A 881 -20.11 20.62 -29.29
N VAL A 882 -18.92 20.78 -28.71
CA VAL A 882 -17.74 21.35 -29.40
C VAL A 882 -17.09 20.31 -30.31
N LEU A 883 -16.98 19.05 -29.85
CA LEU A 883 -16.30 17.97 -30.57
C LEU A 883 -17.12 17.40 -31.74
N ALA A 884 -18.44 17.25 -31.58
CA ALA A 884 -19.29 16.59 -32.57
C ALA A 884 -19.26 17.27 -33.95
N PRO A 885 -19.38 18.61 -34.08
CA PRO A 885 -19.31 19.28 -35.38
C PRO A 885 -17.94 19.15 -36.05
N LEU A 886 -16.86 19.03 -35.28
CA LEU A 886 -15.51 18.88 -35.82
C LEU A 886 -15.30 17.49 -36.44
N VAL A 887 -15.96 16.48 -35.89
CA VAL A 887 -15.97 15.12 -36.43
C VAL A 887 -16.94 15.01 -37.62
N GLU A 888 -18.15 15.55 -37.50
CA GLU A 888 -19.22 15.43 -38.50
C GLU A 888 -18.99 16.29 -39.77
N LYS A 889 -18.30 17.43 -39.65
CA LYS A 889 -17.97 18.30 -40.80
C LYS A 889 -16.72 17.87 -41.57
N TRP A 890 -15.97 16.87 -41.11
CA TRP A 890 -14.74 16.46 -41.77
C TRP A 890 -15.04 15.70 -43.07
N LYS A 891 -14.69 16.30 -44.22
CA LYS A 891 -14.67 15.65 -45.54
C LYS A 891 -13.24 15.73 -46.12
N PRO A 892 -12.68 14.61 -46.62
CA PRO A 892 -11.37 14.63 -47.24
C PRO A 892 -11.44 15.26 -48.63
N LEU A 893 -10.46 16.10 -48.96
CA LEU A 893 -9.97 16.19 -50.34
C LEU A 893 -8.75 15.29 -50.42
N ASP A 894 -8.92 14.25 -51.24
CA ASP A 894 -7.95 13.28 -51.75
C ASP A 894 -7.51 12.10 -50.85
N ASP A 895 -8.15 10.97 -51.18
CA ASP A 895 -7.64 9.61 -51.40
C ASP A 895 -6.71 8.96 -50.36
N ASP A 896 -7.29 8.07 -49.55
CA ASP A 896 -6.89 6.67 -49.59
C ASP A 896 -8.16 5.81 -49.52
N SER A 897 -8.23 4.87 -50.44
CA SER A 897 -9.36 4.00 -50.73
C SER A 897 -9.43 2.86 -49.72
N ASP A 898 -10.15 3.08 -48.63
CA ASP A 898 -10.74 1.99 -47.85
C ASP A 898 -12.27 2.11 -47.93
N GLU A 899 -12.86 1.16 -48.66
CA GLU A 899 -14.30 0.97 -48.83
C GLU A 899 -15.05 1.03 -47.49
N TYR A 900 -15.73 2.15 -47.25
CA TYR A 900 -16.73 2.24 -46.19
C TYR A 900 -18.08 1.72 -46.72
N CYS A 901 -18.30 0.41 -46.65
CA CYS A 901 -19.65 -0.16 -46.66
C CYS A 901 -20.11 -0.38 -45.22
N GLY A 902 -20.52 0.70 -44.55
CA GLY A 902 -21.10 0.66 -43.21
C GLY A 902 -22.45 1.35 -43.18
N ILE A 903 -23.51 0.60 -42.92
CA ILE A 903 -24.86 1.14 -42.67
C ILE A 903 -24.78 2.14 -41.51
N ASP A 904 -25.33 3.34 -41.72
CA ASP A 904 -25.38 4.40 -40.71
C ASP A 904 -26.44 4.10 -39.65
N TYR A 905 -25.99 3.63 -38.48
CA TYR A 905 -26.83 3.33 -37.32
C TYR A 905 -27.27 4.56 -36.52
N SER A 906 -26.99 5.78 -36.99
CA SER A 906 -27.48 7.01 -36.36
C SER A 906 -28.89 7.41 -36.77
N LEU A 907 -29.48 6.75 -37.78
CA LEU A 907 -30.82 7.04 -38.29
C LEU A 907 -31.91 6.23 -37.54
N PRO A 908 -33.11 6.81 -37.32
CA PRO A 908 -34.22 6.06 -36.75
C PRO A 908 -34.68 4.93 -37.71
N LEU A 909 -35.15 3.81 -37.16
CA LEU A 909 -35.43 2.57 -37.89
C LEU A 909 -36.31 2.75 -39.14
N ASN A 910 -37.26 3.69 -39.11
CA ASN A 910 -38.13 4.01 -40.24
C ASN A 910 -37.39 4.65 -41.43
N GLN A 911 -36.30 5.38 -41.20
CA GLN A 911 -35.45 5.97 -42.24
C GLN A 911 -34.42 4.97 -42.77
N MET A 912 -33.92 4.07 -41.91
CA MET A 912 -33.07 2.95 -42.36
C MET A 912 -33.82 2.01 -43.31
N VAL A 913 -35.08 1.67 -42.99
CA VAL A 913 -35.94 0.84 -43.87
C VAL A 913 -36.23 1.53 -45.19
N LYS A 914 -36.39 2.87 -45.17
CA LYS A 914 -36.60 3.66 -46.38
C LYS A 914 -35.35 3.72 -47.27
N GLY A 915 -34.16 3.86 -46.66
CA GLY A 915 -32.89 3.78 -47.37
C GLY A 915 -32.60 2.39 -47.95
N TRP A 916 -33.01 1.32 -47.25
CA TRP A 916 -32.95 -0.05 -47.75
C TRP A 916 -33.88 -0.27 -48.96
N GLN A 917 -35.12 0.22 -48.90
CA GLN A 917 -36.08 0.15 -50.02
C GLN A 917 -35.64 0.97 -51.24
N GLU A 918 -34.92 2.07 -51.03
CA GLU A 918 -34.36 2.91 -52.10
C GLU A 918 -33.09 2.28 -52.72
N ALA A 919 -32.35 1.45 -51.96
CA ALA A 919 -31.17 0.72 -52.43
C ALA A 919 -31.52 -0.55 -53.22
N GLU A 920 -32.62 -1.24 -52.91
CA GLU A 920 -33.12 -2.40 -53.67
C GLU A 920 -33.64 -2.03 -55.09
N GLY A 921 -33.81 -0.75 -55.40
CA GLY A 921 -34.35 -0.27 -56.69
C GLY A 921 -33.32 0.01 -57.79
N LYS A 922 -32.03 -0.23 -57.58
CA LYS A 922 -30.98 0.05 -58.57
C LYS A 922 -30.09 -1.18 -58.83
N GLU A 923 -30.59 -2.08 -59.67
CA GLU A 923 -29.75 -3.01 -60.41
C GLU A 923 -28.88 -2.23 -61.41
N PHE A 924 -27.55 -2.39 -61.33
CA PHE A 924 -26.69 -2.33 -62.50
C PHE A 924 -26.05 -3.70 -62.70
N SER A 925 -26.27 -4.20 -63.90
CA SER A 925 -26.12 -5.57 -64.37
C SER A 925 -24.74 -5.82 -64.98
N TYR A 926 -24.16 -6.99 -64.68
CA TYR A 926 -23.56 -7.83 -65.73
C TYR A 926 -23.57 -9.31 -65.29
N MET A 927 -24.25 -10.13 -66.12
CA MET A 927 -24.30 -11.60 -66.10
C MET A 927 -23.00 -12.19 -66.68
N ASP A 928 -22.54 -13.43 -66.43
CA ASP A 928 -23.14 -14.77 -66.60
C ASP A 928 -22.46 -15.76 -65.61
N LEU A 929 -23.19 -16.62 -64.84
CA LEU A 929 -23.73 -17.98 -65.16
C LEU A 929 -22.61 -19.00 -65.50
N GLU A 930 -22.43 -20.18 -64.89
CA GLU A 930 -23.25 -21.17 -64.16
C GLU A 930 -22.40 -21.74 -62.96
N ASP A 931 -22.86 -22.34 -61.86
CA ASP A 931 -23.81 -23.45 -61.77
C ASP A 931 -24.25 -23.72 -60.29
N SER A 932 -25.57 -23.84 -60.11
CA SER A 932 -26.38 -24.69 -59.20
C SER A 932 -26.22 -24.83 -57.66
N LYS A 933 -27.30 -24.39 -56.99
CA LYS A 933 -28.18 -25.10 -55.99
C LYS A 933 -27.81 -25.14 -54.49
N GLY A 934 -28.32 -24.12 -53.77
CA GLY A 934 -29.48 -24.19 -52.85
C GLY A 934 -29.46 -25.11 -51.62
N SER A 935 -29.63 -24.53 -50.43
CA SER A 935 -30.72 -24.86 -49.48
C SER A 935 -30.67 -23.99 -48.20
N ILE A 936 -31.78 -23.30 -47.91
CA ILE A 936 -32.07 -22.62 -46.65
C ILE A 936 -32.72 -23.64 -45.68
N PRO A 937 -32.36 -23.73 -44.39
CA PRO A 937 -33.12 -24.48 -43.40
C PRO A 937 -34.16 -23.63 -42.66
N ALA A 938 -35.25 -24.30 -42.28
CA ALA A 938 -36.49 -23.75 -41.72
C ALA A 938 -36.46 -23.47 -40.19
N ARG A 939 -37.46 -22.70 -39.77
CA ARG A 939 -37.79 -22.26 -38.41
C ARG A 939 -38.09 -23.43 -37.45
N PRO A 940 -37.58 -23.42 -36.19
CA PRO A 940 -38.02 -24.35 -35.15
C PRO A 940 -39.43 -24.03 -34.61
N THR A 941 -40.19 -25.06 -34.29
CA THR A 941 -41.55 -25.03 -33.73
C THR A 941 -41.56 -24.64 -32.25
N GLY A 942 -42.42 -23.70 -31.85
CA GLY A 942 -42.69 -23.40 -30.43
C GLY A 942 -42.93 -21.92 -30.06
N PHE A 943 -42.79 -20.97 -30.98
CA PHE A 943 -43.16 -19.58 -30.73
C PHE A 943 -44.62 -19.32 -31.12
N ALA A 944 -45.35 -18.64 -30.23
CA ALA A 944 -46.69 -18.13 -30.51
C ALA A 944 -46.67 -17.09 -31.64
N ASP A 945 -47.75 -17.03 -32.42
CA ASP A 945 -47.89 -16.10 -33.54
C ASP A 945 -47.70 -14.64 -33.08
N PRO A 946 -46.95 -13.81 -33.82
CA PRO A 946 -46.88 -12.39 -33.54
C PRO A 946 -48.25 -11.75 -33.79
N PHE A 947 -48.72 -10.97 -32.82
CA PHE A 947 -49.92 -10.13 -32.90
C PHE A 947 -50.02 -9.42 -34.26
N THR A 948 -51.19 -9.52 -34.89
CA THR A 948 -51.48 -8.74 -36.09
C THR A 948 -52.06 -7.38 -35.70
N SER A 949 -51.87 -6.41 -36.58
CA SER A 949 -52.33 -5.02 -36.42
C SER A 949 -53.86 -4.82 -36.37
N ALA A 950 -54.65 -5.89 -36.21
CA ALA A 950 -56.09 -5.85 -35.97
C ALA A 950 -56.48 -5.96 -34.47
N ASP A 951 -55.55 -6.29 -33.58
CA ASP A 951 -55.81 -6.45 -32.14
C ASP A 951 -55.60 -5.17 -31.31
N GLY A 952 -55.35 -4.04 -31.99
CA GLY A 952 -55.26 -2.71 -31.38
C GLY A 952 -56.43 -1.81 -31.81
N ARG A 953 -57.58 -1.96 -31.16
CA ARG A 953 -58.62 -0.93 -31.06
C ARG A 953 -59.02 -0.72 -29.62
#